data_AF-A0A0S9QYJ8-F1
#
_entry.id   AF-A0A0S9QYJ8-F1
#
_cell.length_a   1.000
_cell.length_b   1.000
_cell.length_c   1.000
_cell.angle_alpha   90.00
_cell.angle_beta   90.00
_cell.angle_gamma   90.00
#
_symmetry.space_group_name_H-M   'P 1'
#
loop_
_entity.id
_entity.type
_entity.pdbx_description
1 polymer ?
#
loop_
_entity_poly.entity_id
_entity_poly.type
_entity_poly.pdbx_seq_one_letter_code
_entity_poly.pdbx_strand_id
1 'polypeptide(L)'
;MNAPSPATTAAARTAAGQVPLPASLAPRAEGPRIYNLFPLLVGRVSAWTAELPRIAALGFDWVYLNPFHQTGGSRSLYAVADPDRLDERFRDQDGTSDDEQIRRFCAAASAQRLSVMTDLVINHTAMDGPLAAQRPDLFVKDAEGNIESPYAVDPDDPSKRTVWGDLAELDYHAEASRRELTGLWSAYVNRLQDLGVRGFRCDAAYKVPATVWREVIAAAKALESDCLFAAETLGCTFEEAQSTAGAGFDYLFNSFAWWDLKASWALEQYERLRVIAPSIAFPENHDMARLAAELGDDPTAIAMRLKARYALSAFFSSGVLMPIGYEWGYRRSLHVVETTPDTRETDTGIDISGYVAAINALRAELPAANVEGAQARISSPDAPYAALLRFDTGHGASARSATLMLYNPTDISVAVEPGVLLARVGGGLGDFIDRTPEVAPITFQPGVAMALVPGEVRILAADLAGAIQAPELSTPSGEGRVVIEAVMPEIDGGRSPVKRVVGESVQVTADIFSDGHEIIDAEILSRVVGQSDWRADRMVFVDNDRWGGHFPLLRNARYEFTIQAWRDGYSSWVRDTLKKRNAGVDVRLETIEGVTFVMGAAENARGSDGDRLKALVADLDAQESGSAAQLDLMLEPENASLIRRHAPRINLSRYPVNVPVIADRLAARFSAWYEIFPRSQSMDVTRHGTFDDVIRRLPEIRELGFDVLYFTPIHPIGKTNRKGKNNTLTALPGDVGSVYAVGSEEGGHEAVHPDLGTLDDFRRLVAASHAYGMEIALDFAIQCSPDHPWIKNHPEWFEWRPDGTLKFAENPPKKYEDISNVHFYGGALPSLWIELRDIVLGWAKLGARIFRVDNPHTKPIPFWEWMIAEVNARYPDVIFLAEAFTRPKMMKKLAKAGYQQSYTYFTWRDTKPELIAYSTELAGDMGEYYRPNFFANTPDINPIYLQTSGRSGFVIRATLAATLSSVWGIYNGFEMCEAEPYPGKEEYLNSEKYELKAWDYHRPGNIRDHIIKLNHIRRDNPALWDFRNVTFTGAYNHQIIGYAKTTPDGDNCIFVLVNLDPRNRQECTYEVPLWLLGQPDDGTVEVEDLLLGYKFELRGKSHRIALDPAERSTVIWRLRAPTRIA
;
A
#
# COMPACT_ATOMS: atom_id res chain seq x y z
N MET A 1 20.60 1.10 -57.45
CA MET A 1 22.03 0.77 -57.32
C MET A 1 22.31 0.44 -55.86
N ASN A 2 22.67 -0.83 -55.65
CA ASN A 2 23.48 -1.42 -54.57
C ASN A 2 22.98 -1.37 -53.11
N ALA A 3 22.40 -2.48 -52.67
CA ALA A 3 22.81 -3.17 -51.44
C ALA A 3 23.79 -4.33 -51.83
N PRO A 4 24.45 -5.13 -50.95
CA PRO A 4 24.51 -5.16 -49.46
C PRO A 4 25.91 -5.51 -48.81
N SER A 5 26.05 -5.31 -47.46
CA SER A 5 26.80 -6.06 -46.39
C SER A 5 28.31 -6.45 -46.49
N PRO A 6 29.01 -7.01 -45.45
CA PRO A 6 28.79 -7.14 -43.97
C PRO A 6 30.06 -7.00 -43.04
N ALA A 7 29.83 -7.03 -41.71
CA ALA A 7 30.69 -7.51 -40.58
C ALA A 7 32.02 -6.76 -40.24
N THR A 8 32.48 -6.59 -38.98
CA THR A 8 32.56 -7.56 -37.87
C THR A 8 32.89 -6.88 -36.52
N THR A 9 32.27 -7.38 -35.44
CA THR A 9 32.75 -7.58 -34.04
C THR A 9 33.36 -6.44 -33.21
N ALA A 10 32.63 -6.08 -32.14
CA ALA A 10 33.16 -6.11 -30.78
C ALA A 10 32.03 -6.53 -29.81
N ALA A 11 32.10 -7.75 -29.31
CA ALA A 11 31.28 -8.25 -28.20
C ALA A 11 32.01 -8.04 -26.85
N ALA A 12 31.21 -8.09 -25.78
CA ALA A 12 31.55 -8.28 -24.36
C ALA A 12 31.68 -7.03 -23.47
N ARG A 13 30.58 -6.74 -22.75
CA ARG A 13 30.46 -6.52 -21.29
C ARG A 13 29.03 -6.07 -20.97
N THR A 14 28.21 -6.63 -20.08
CA THR A 14 28.17 -7.86 -19.28
C THR A 14 26.77 -7.86 -18.64
N ALA A 15 26.05 -8.98 -18.70
CA ALA A 15 24.94 -9.27 -17.79
C ALA A 15 25.50 -9.99 -16.55
N ALA A 16 24.95 -9.68 -15.36
CA ALA A 16 25.03 -10.49 -14.13
C ALA A 16 23.97 -9.92 -13.16
N GLY A 17 23.08 -10.66 -12.50
CA GLY A 17 22.68 -12.08 -12.51
C GLY A 17 21.38 -12.20 -11.69
N GLN A 18 20.44 -13.06 -12.11
CA GLN A 18 19.23 -13.41 -11.33
C GLN A 18 19.34 -14.84 -10.82
N VAL A 19 18.95 -15.06 -9.56
CA VAL A 19 18.90 -16.36 -8.89
C VAL A 19 17.62 -17.11 -9.31
N PRO A 20 17.65 -18.42 -9.65
CA PRO A 20 16.44 -19.18 -9.95
C PRO A 20 15.62 -19.48 -8.68
N LEU A 21 14.28 -19.40 -8.77
CA LEU A 21 13.35 -19.74 -7.69
C LEU A 21 13.24 -21.27 -7.46
N PRO A 22 12.86 -21.75 -6.26
CA PRO A 22 12.58 -23.17 -5.98
C PRO A 22 11.52 -23.76 -6.92
N ALA A 23 11.61 -25.06 -7.24
CA ALA A 23 10.74 -25.73 -8.22
C ALA A 23 9.24 -25.75 -7.86
N SER A 24 8.86 -25.56 -6.59
CA SER A 24 7.47 -25.36 -6.17
C SER A 24 6.91 -23.96 -6.51
N LEU A 25 7.78 -23.04 -6.96
CA LEU A 25 7.46 -21.66 -7.35
C LEU A 25 7.78 -21.40 -8.83
N ALA A 26 8.11 -22.45 -9.61
CA ALA A 26 8.23 -22.38 -11.06
C ALA A 26 6.86 -22.65 -11.72
N PRO A 27 6.41 -21.88 -12.73
CA PRO A 27 5.12 -22.09 -13.37
C PRO A 27 5.05 -23.49 -14.01
N ARG A 28 4.05 -24.32 -13.63
CA ARG A 28 3.72 -25.62 -14.25
C ARG A 28 2.51 -25.49 -15.21
N ALA A 29 2.26 -26.53 -16.02
CA ALA A 29 1.24 -26.60 -17.07
C ALA A 29 -0.22 -26.43 -16.56
N GLU A 30 -1.13 -26.04 -17.46
CA GLU A 30 -2.55 -25.76 -17.21
C GLU A 30 -3.26 -26.92 -16.47
N GLY A 31 -4.04 -26.63 -15.43
CA GLY A 31 -4.67 -27.68 -14.62
C GLY A 31 -5.96 -28.28 -15.21
N PRO A 32 -6.29 -29.52 -14.84
CA PRO A 32 -7.17 -30.41 -15.61
C PRO A 32 -8.65 -30.03 -15.55
N ARG A 33 -9.38 -30.27 -16.65
CA ARG A 33 -10.84 -30.18 -16.72
C ARG A 33 -11.41 -31.58 -16.95
N ILE A 34 -12.05 -32.10 -15.91
CA ILE A 34 -12.40 -33.51 -15.84
C ILE A 34 -13.91 -33.69 -15.92
N TYR A 35 -14.36 -34.51 -16.88
CA TYR A 35 -15.74 -34.96 -16.96
C TYR A 35 -15.86 -36.39 -16.45
N ASN A 36 -16.63 -36.63 -15.40
CA ASN A 36 -16.86 -37.97 -14.89
C ASN A 36 -17.99 -38.67 -15.67
N LEU A 37 -17.64 -39.64 -16.51
CA LEU A 37 -18.55 -40.54 -17.18
C LEU A 37 -18.82 -41.74 -16.27
N PHE A 38 -20.04 -41.81 -15.73
CA PHE A 38 -20.41 -42.88 -14.80
C PHE A 38 -20.72 -44.18 -15.56
N PRO A 39 -19.86 -45.22 -15.50
CA PRO A 39 -19.92 -46.37 -16.41
C PRO A 39 -21.21 -47.18 -16.27
N LEU A 40 -21.74 -47.33 -15.05
CA LEU A 40 -23.01 -48.03 -14.81
C LEU A 40 -24.20 -47.43 -15.53
N LEU A 41 -24.20 -46.11 -15.63
CA LEU A 41 -25.27 -45.38 -16.29
C LEU A 41 -25.18 -45.48 -17.81
N VAL A 42 -23.98 -45.67 -18.35
CA VAL A 42 -23.81 -45.70 -19.81
C VAL A 42 -23.83 -47.13 -20.33
N GLY A 43 -23.45 -48.10 -19.50
CA GLY A 43 -23.48 -49.50 -19.85
C GLY A 43 -22.18 -49.90 -20.51
N ARG A 44 -22.20 -50.34 -21.77
CA ARG A 44 -21.04 -50.99 -22.38
C ARG A 44 -19.98 -50.01 -22.89
N VAL A 45 -18.73 -50.47 -23.01
CA VAL A 45 -17.57 -49.65 -23.43
C VAL A 45 -17.79 -48.96 -24.78
N SER A 46 -18.43 -49.61 -25.75
CA SER A 46 -18.80 -48.98 -27.02
C SER A 46 -19.74 -47.78 -26.84
N ALA A 47 -20.67 -47.86 -25.87
CA ALA A 47 -21.53 -46.74 -25.52
C ALA A 47 -20.75 -45.63 -24.79
N TRP A 48 -19.73 -45.96 -24.00
CA TRP A 48 -18.83 -44.94 -23.43
C TRP A 48 -18.08 -44.22 -24.55
N THR A 49 -17.59 -44.97 -25.52
CA THR A 49 -16.86 -44.43 -26.69
C THR A 49 -17.73 -43.45 -27.46
N ALA A 50 -19.04 -43.74 -27.59
CA ALA A 50 -19.98 -42.87 -28.27
C ALA A 50 -20.22 -41.52 -27.56
N GLU A 51 -19.97 -41.43 -26.25
CA GLU A 51 -20.10 -40.18 -25.49
C GLU A 51 -18.88 -39.26 -25.64
N LEU A 52 -17.72 -39.78 -26.05
CA LEU A 52 -16.47 -39.01 -26.12
C LEU A 52 -16.54 -37.75 -27.00
N PRO A 53 -17.11 -37.77 -28.22
CA PRO A 53 -17.19 -36.56 -29.04
C PRO A 53 -18.01 -35.46 -28.35
N ARG A 54 -19.06 -35.83 -27.61
CA ARG A 54 -19.87 -34.88 -26.83
C ARG A 54 -19.05 -34.31 -25.68
N ILE A 55 -18.35 -35.15 -24.93
CA ILE A 55 -17.53 -34.71 -23.80
C ILE A 55 -16.40 -33.77 -24.25
N ALA A 56 -15.74 -34.08 -25.37
CA ALA A 56 -14.75 -33.18 -25.96
C ALA A 56 -15.36 -31.86 -26.41
N ALA A 57 -16.57 -31.87 -26.99
CA ALA A 57 -17.27 -30.66 -27.40
C ALA A 57 -17.65 -29.76 -26.21
N LEU A 58 -17.80 -30.32 -25.01
CA LEU A 58 -17.94 -29.57 -23.75
C LEU A 58 -16.62 -28.95 -23.27
N GLY A 59 -15.54 -29.07 -24.03
CA GLY A 59 -14.26 -28.45 -23.72
C GLY A 59 -13.52 -29.09 -22.55
N PHE A 60 -13.91 -30.30 -22.14
CA PHE A 60 -13.10 -31.11 -21.22
C PHE A 60 -11.92 -31.72 -21.97
N ASP A 61 -10.82 -31.90 -21.26
CA ASP A 61 -9.61 -32.56 -21.75
C ASP A 61 -9.38 -33.92 -21.07
N TRP A 62 -10.12 -34.21 -19.99
CA TRP A 62 -10.09 -35.50 -19.33
C TRP A 62 -11.48 -36.13 -19.20
N VAL A 63 -11.56 -37.43 -19.48
CA VAL A 63 -12.73 -38.27 -19.13
C VAL A 63 -12.34 -39.18 -18.00
N TYR A 64 -13.03 -39.04 -16.89
CA TYR A 64 -12.85 -39.88 -15.72
C TYR A 64 -13.93 -40.96 -15.68
N LEU A 65 -13.52 -42.21 -15.43
CA LEU A 65 -14.39 -43.35 -15.20
C LEU A 65 -14.29 -43.79 -13.74
N ASN A 66 -15.43 -43.92 -13.06
CA ASN A 66 -15.50 -44.71 -11.83
C ASN A 66 -15.05 -46.16 -12.10
N PRO A 67 -14.78 -46.97 -11.06
CA PRO A 67 -14.26 -48.31 -11.28
C PRO A 67 -15.17 -49.12 -12.22
N PHE A 68 -14.57 -49.68 -13.26
CA PHE A 68 -15.28 -50.49 -14.24
C PHE A 68 -14.94 -51.98 -14.15
N HIS A 69 -14.17 -52.34 -13.14
CA HIS A 69 -13.64 -53.68 -12.95
C HIS A 69 -14.66 -54.59 -12.27
N GLN A 70 -14.50 -55.90 -12.43
CA GLN A 70 -15.46 -56.88 -11.95
C GLN A 70 -15.72 -56.72 -10.45
N THR A 71 -16.98 -56.47 -10.13
CA THR A 71 -17.45 -56.22 -8.76
C THR A 71 -17.71 -57.52 -7.99
N GLY A 72 -17.63 -57.44 -6.66
CA GLY A 72 -17.93 -58.53 -5.72
C GLY A 72 -19.42 -58.76 -5.50
N GLY A 73 -19.79 -59.54 -4.49
CA GLY A 73 -21.16 -60.00 -4.26
C GLY A 73 -22.16 -58.89 -3.97
N SER A 74 -21.71 -57.77 -3.40
CA SER A 74 -22.55 -56.57 -3.24
C SER A 74 -22.80 -55.84 -4.56
N ARG A 75 -22.03 -56.17 -5.60
CA ARG A 75 -22.06 -55.60 -6.96
C ARG A 75 -21.77 -54.10 -7.04
N SER A 76 -21.26 -53.53 -5.94
CA SER A 76 -20.81 -52.15 -5.84
C SER A 76 -19.56 -51.93 -6.68
N LEU A 77 -19.50 -50.83 -7.45
CA LEU A 77 -18.32 -50.46 -8.22
C LEU A 77 -17.06 -50.34 -7.36
N TYR A 78 -17.20 -49.85 -6.12
CA TYR A 78 -16.07 -49.69 -5.19
C TYR A 78 -15.75 -50.98 -4.43
N ALA A 79 -16.66 -51.95 -4.42
CA ALA A 79 -16.36 -53.32 -4.02
C ALA A 79 -15.76 -54.10 -5.22
N VAL A 80 -14.56 -53.70 -5.65
CA VAL A 80 -13.85 -54.39 -6.75
C VAL A 80 -13.39 -55.76 -6.26
N ALA A 81 -13.90 -56.83 -6.87
CA ALA A 81 -13.47 -58.19 -6.57
C ALA A 81 -12.25 -58.58 -7.40
N ASP A 82 -12.27 -58.26 -8.70
CA ASP A 82 -11.19 -58.59 -9.62
C ASP A 82 -10.85 -57.37 -10.50
N PRO A 83 -9.76 -56.65 -10.17
CA PRO A 83 -9.34 -55.45 -10.90
C PRO A 83 -8.82 -55.77 -12.31
N ASP A 84 -8.49 -57.04 -12.60
CA ASP A 84 -7.89 -57.41 -13.88
C ASP A 84 -8.90 -57.70 -14.98
N ARG A 85 -10.20 -57.77 -14.63
CA ARG A 85 -11.30 -58.07 -15.54
C ARG A 85 -12.28 -56.92 -15.65
N LEU A 86 -12.78 -56.69 -16.84
CA LEU A 86 -13.89 -55.77 -17.06
C LEU A 86 -15.16 -56.39 -16.49
N ASP A 87 -15.91 -55.62 -15.71
CA ASP A 87 -17.21 -56.06 -15.19
C ASP A 87 -18.12 -56.43 -16.37
N GLU A 88 -18.79 -57.57 -16.26
CA GLU A 88 -19.60 -58.11 -17.36
C GLU A 88 -20.68 -57.13 -17.86
N ARG A 89 -21.15 -56.22 -17.00
CA ARG A 89 -22.14 -55.20 -17.35
C ARG A 89 -21.62 -54.24 -18.42
N PHE A 90 -20.30 -54.05 -18.49
CA PHE A 90 -19.66 -53.07 -19.36
C PHE A 90 -19.05 -53.69 -20.60
N ARG A 91 -18.89 -55.01 -20.62
CA ARG A 91 -18.25 -55.73 -21.72
C ARG A 91 -19.12 -55.71 -22.99
N ASP A 92 -18.53 -55.27 -24.09
CA ASP A 92 -19.10 -55.47 -25.42
C ASP A 92 -19.03 -56.95 -25.80
N GLN A 93 -20.14 -57.48 -26.32
CA GLN A 93 -20.26 -58.89 -26.68
C GLN A 93 -19.91 -59.15 -28.16
N ASP A 94 -18.86 -58.50 -28.67
CA ASP A 94 -18.37 -58.62 -30.06
C ASP A 94 -17.17 -59.58 -30.23
N GLY A 95 -16.73 -60.20 -29.13
CA GLY A 95 -15.62 -61.15 -29.10
C GLY A 95 -14.24 -60.52 -28.82
N THR A 96 -14.15 -59.19 -28.68
CA THR A 96 -12.91 -58.48 -28.32
C THR A 96 -12.57 -58.69 -26.84
N SER A 97 -11.29 -58.87 -26.48
CA SER A 97 -10.88 -59.03 -25.07
C SER A 97 -11.05 -57.73 -24.27
N ASP A 98 -11.30 -57.85 -22.97
CA ASP A 98 -11.55 -56.74 -22.03
C ASP A 98 -10.55 -55.58 -22.19
N ASP A 99 -9.24 -55.88 -22.11
CA ASP A 99 -8.18 -54.87 -22.24
C ASP A 99 -8.17 -54.16 -23.58
N GLU A 100 -8.47 -54.90 -24.66
CA GLU A 100 -8.48 -54.30 -25.99
C GLU A 100 -9.73 -53.43 -26.18
N GLN A 101 -10.84 -53.74 -25.51
CA GLN A 101 -12.00 -52.83 -25.46
C GLN A 101 -11.62 -51.51 -24.76
N ILE A 102 -10.97 -51.58 -23.60
CA ILE A 102 -10.52 -50.38 -22.87
C ILE A 102 -9.45 -49.62 -23.66
N ARG A 103 -8.52 -50.32 -24.32
CA ARG A 103 -7.48 -49.67 -25.14
C ARG A 103 -8.08 -48.93 -26.32
N ARG A 104 -9.09 -49.51 -26.98
CA ARG A 104 -9.81 -48.81 -28.06
C ARG A 104 -10.55 -47.59 -27.56
N PHE A 105 -11.20 -47.69 -26.40
CA PHE A 105 -11.83 -46.52 -25.78
C PHE A 105 -10.82 -45.42 -25.49
N CYS A 106 -9.67 -45.74 -24.88
CA CYS A 106 -8.63 -44.76 -24.57
C CYS A 106 -8.02 -44.15 -25.84
N ALA A 107 -7.79 -44.95 -26.89
CA ALA A 107 -7.31 -44.46 -28.18
C ALA A 107 -8.34 -43.55 -28.87
N ALA A 108 -9.64 -43.89 -28.79
CA ALA A 108 -10.72 -43.05 -29.32
C ALA A 108 -10.83 -41.72 -28.55
N ALA A 109 -10.65 -41.75 -27.23
CA ALA A 109 -10.59 -40.55 -26.40
C ALA A 109 -9.41 -39.68 -26.84
N SER A 110 -8.21 -40.27 -26.96
CA SER A 110 -7.01 -39.56 -27.39
C SER A 110 -7.15 -38.95 -28.80
N ALA A 111 -7.84 -39.62 -29.72
CA ALA A 111 -8.15 -39.07 -31.05
C ALA A 111 -9.04 -37.82 -30.98
N GLN A 112 -9.92 -37.73 -29.96
CA GLN A 112 -10.69 -36.53 -29.64
C GLN A 112 -9.92 -35.55 -28.73
N ARG A 113 -8.63 -35.80 -28.49
CA ARG A 113 -7.76 -35.05 -27.57
C ARG A 113 -8.22 -35.10 -26.11
N LEU A 114 -8.90 -36.18 -25.74
CA LEU A 114 -9.26 -36.51 -24.37
C LEU A 114 -8.27 -37.51 -23.79
N SER A 115 -7.78 -37.23 -22.59
CA SER A 115 -7.04 -38.18 -21.78
C SER A 115 -8.00 -38.93 -20.85
N VAL A 116 -7.80 -40.23 -20.66
CA VAL A 116 -8.67 -41.04 -19.80
C VAL A 116 -8.08 -41.13 -18.41
N MET A 117 -8.90 -40.89 -17.40
CA MET A 117 -8.61 -41.08 -15.98
C MET A 117 -9.55 -42.15 -15.42
N THR A 118 -9.11 -42.92 -14.43
CA THR A 118 -9.99 -43.86 -13.71
C THR A 118 -9.74 -43.81 -12.22
N ASP A 119 -10.70 -44.30 -11.43
CA ASP A 119 -10.47 -44.46 -10.01
C ASP A 119 -9.46 -45.56 -9.72
N LEU A 120 -8.65 -45.27 -8.71
CA LEU A 120 -7.74 -46.21 -8.09
C LEU A 120 -8.17 -46.39 -6.63
N VAL A 121 -8.94 -47.44 -6.39
CA VAL A 121 -9.41 -47.87 -5.08
C VAL A 121 -8.47 -48.94 -4.56
N ILE A 122 -7.59 -48.56 -3.65
CA ILE A 122 -6.59 -49.49 -3.10
C ILE A 122 -6.54 -49.47 -1.57
N ASN A 123 -7.40 -48.73 -0.90
CA ASN A 123 -7.59 -48.85 0.56
C ASN A 123 -8.38 -50.11 0.94
N HIS A 124 -9.22 -50.63 0.03
CA HIS A 124 -10.03 -51.83 0.26
C HIS A 124 -10.32 -52.59 -1.04
N THR A 125 -10.79 -53.83 -0.93
CA THR A 125 -11.40 -54.61 -2.04
C THR A 125 -12.73 -55.24 -1.59
N ALA A 126 -13.46 -55.91 -2.50
CA ALA A 126 -14.62 -56.70 -2.09
C ALA A 126 -14.22 -57.82 -1.12
N MET A 127 -15.02 -58.01 -0.06
CA MET A 127 -14.78 -59.04 0.98
C MET A 127 -14.82 -60.47 0.42
N ASP A 128 -15.60 -60.72 -0.64
CA ASP A 128 -15.77 -62.02 -1.29
C ASP A 128 -15.01 -62.16 -2.61
N GLY A 129 -14.07 -61.25 -2.88
CA GLY A 129 -13.24 -61.25 -4.08
C GLY A 129 -12.11 -62.29 -4.04
N PRO A 130 -11.57 -62.72 -5.20
CA PRO A 130 -10.45 -63.65 -5.29
C PRO A 130 -9.25 -63.28 -4.41
N LEU A 131 -8.92 -61.99 -4.30
CA LEU A 131 -7.79 -61.55 -3.47
C LEU A 131 -8.05 -61.79 -1.98
N ALA A 132 -9.23 -61.44 -1.47
CA ALA A 132 -9.60 -61.67 -0.07
C ALA A 132 -9.70 -63.17 0.28
N ALA A 133 -10.19 -63.99 -0.64
CA ALA A 133 -10.28 -65.43 -0.43
C ALA A 133 -8.93 -66.16 -0.51
N GLN A 134 -8.06 -65.77 -1.44
CA GLN A 134 -6.78 -66.44 -1.69
C GLN A 134 -5.62 -65.88 -0.86
N ARG A 135 -5.67 -64.57 -0.58
CA ARG A 135 -4.67 -63.82 0.18
C ARG A 135 -5.31 -63.03 1.33
N PRO A 136 -6.08 -63.71 2.23
CA PRO A 136 -6.69 -63.05 3.38
C PRO A 136 -5.65 -62.45 4.34
N ASP A 137 -4.37 -62.83 4.24
CA ASP A 137 -3.24 -62.29 5.00
C ASP A 137 -2.88 -60.84 4.63
N LEU A 138 -3.32 -60.37 3.46
CA LEU A 138 -3.10 -58.99 3.02
C LEU A 138 -4.16 -58.01 3.55
N PHE A 139 -5.08 -58.47 4.40
CA PHE A 139 -6.18 -57.68 4.93
C PHE A 139 -6.09 -57.54 6.44
N VAL A 140 -6.58 -56.40 6.95
CA VAL A 140 -6.64 -56.12 8.38
C VAL A 140 -7.55 -57.17 9.03
N LYS A 141 -7.14 -57.68 10.19
CA LYS A 141 -7.85 -58.73 10.92
C LYS A 141 -8.42 -58.23 12.23
N ASP A 142 -9.64 -58.65 12.52
CA ASP A 142 -10.27 -58.42 13.81
C ASP A 142 -9.66 -59.33 14.91
N ALA A 143 -10.05 -59.07 16.16
CA ALA A 143 -9.57 -59.81 17.33
C ALA A 143 -9.94 -61.30 17.29
N GLU A 144 -11.00 -61.66 16.54
CA GLU A 144 -11.46 -63.02 16.28
C GLU A 144 -10.77 -63.66 15.06
N GLY A 145 -9.87 -62.93 14.38
CA GLY A 145 -9.07 -63.38 13.24
C GLY A 145 -9.78 -63.33 11.89
N ASN A 146 -10.98 -62.76 11.81
CA ASN A 146 -11.70 -62.54 10.55
C ASN A 146 -11.21 -61.25 9.88
N ILE A 147 -11.53 -61.07 8.60
CA ILE A 147 -11.20 -59.82 7.91
C ILE A 147 -12.06 -58.69 8.45
N GLU A 148 -11.41 -57.60 8.82
CA GLU A 148 -12.07 -56.39 9.27
C GLU A 148 -12.55 -55.56 8.07
N SER A 149 -13.68 -54.91 8.26
CA SER A 149 -14.24 -53.98 7.30
C SER A 149 -13.81 -52.55 7.58
N PRO A 150 -13.49 -51.77 6.54
CA PRO A 150 -13.13 -50.38 6.70
C PRO A 150 -14.31 -49.55 7.21
N TYR A 151 -13.98 -48.45 7.89
CA TYR A 151 -14.98 -47.53 8.42
C TYR A 151 -14.58 -46.06 8.33
N ALA A 152 -15.60 -45.20 8.32
CA ALA A 152 -15.47 -43.75 8.44
C ALA A 152 -15.97 -43.28 9.82
N VAL A 153 -15.36 -42.21 10.34
CA VAL A 153 -15.74 -41.57 11.61
C VAL A 153 -16.28 -40.17 11.30
N ASP A 154 -17.34 -39.76 11.99
CA ASP A 154 -17.92 -38.44 11.82
C ASP A 154 -16.96 -37.35 12.35
N PRO A 155 -16.66 -36.32 11.55
CA PRO A 155 -15.66 -35.30 11.90
C PRO A 155 -16.13 -34.29 12.96
N ASP A 156 -17.43 -34.06 13.11
CA ASP A 156 -17.98 -33.14 14.13
C ASP A 156 -18.31 -33.88 15.43
N ASP A 157 -18.56 -35.19 15.35
CA ASP A 157 -18.80 -36.07 16.49
C ASP A 157 -18.02 -37.39 16.37
N PRO A 158 -16.78 -37.45 16.90
CA PRO A 158 -15.89 -38.61 16.77
C PRO A 158 -16.43 -39.94 17.35
N SER A 159 -17.58 -39.90 18.03
CA SER A 159 -18.27 -41.07 18.57
C SER A 159 -19.15 -41.83 17.55
N LYS A 160 -19.46 -41.22 16.40
CA LYS A 160 -20.27 -41.86 15.34
C LYS A 160 -19.37 -42.46 14.27
N ARG A 161 -19.55 -43.76 13.99
CA ARG A 161 -18.76 -44.52 13.00
C ARG A 161 -19.67 -45.29 12.04
N THR A 162 -19.37 -45.23 10.75
CA THR A 162 -20.07 -45.97 9.68
C THR A 162 -19.14 -47.04 9.13
N VAL A 163 -19.48 -48.31 9.33
CA VAL A 163 -18.65 -49.49 8.96
C VAL A 163 -19.19 -50.12 7.68
N TRP A 164 -18.35 -50.31 6.67
CA TRP A 164 -18.72 -50.87 5.36
C TRP A 164 -18.49 -52.39 5.32
N GLY A 165 -19.44 -53.12 5.86
CA GLY A 165 -19.34 -54.56 6.14
C GLY A 165 -19.11 -55.49 4.95
N ASP A 166 -19.28 -55.03 3.70
CA ASP A 166 -19.05 -55.80 2.47
C ASP A 166 -17.66 -55.56 1.85
N LEU A 167 -16.90 -54.61 2.41
CA LEU A 167 -15.55 -54.25 1.99
C LEU A 167 -14.53 -54.86 2.95
N ALA A 168 -13.39 -55.28 2.41
CA ALA A 168 -12.26 -55.81 3.16
C ALA A 168 -11.13 -54.78 3.19
N GLU A 169 -10.72 -54.35 4.39
CA GLU A 169 -9.68 -53.33 4.55
C GLU A 169 -8.29 -53.93 4.29
N LEU A 170 -7.53 -53.30 3.40
CA LEU A 170 -6.19 -53.77 3.03
C LEU A 170 -5.17 -53.34 4.10
N ASP A 171 -4.36 -54.28 4.58
CA ASP A 171 -3.40 -54.02 5.66
C ASP A 171 -2.11 -53.40 5.13
N TYR A 172 -2.04 -52.07 5.22
CA TYR A 172 -0.82 -51.30 4.97
C TYR A 172 0.04 -51.06 6.22
N HIS A 173 -0.38 -51.55 7.38
CA HIS A 173 0.36 -51.41 8.62
C HIS A 173 1.44 -52.48 8.74
N ALA A 174 1.12 -53.72 8.36
CA ALA A 174 2.10 -54.79 8.30
C ALA A 174 3.07 -54.58 7.11
N GLU A 175 4.37 -54.48 7.40
CA GLU A 175 5.38 -54.11 6.38
C GLU A 175 5.43 -55.09 5.20
N ALA A 176 5.29 -56.39 5.46
CA ALA A 176 5.27 -57.41 4.41
C ALA A 176 4.04 -57.26 3.50
N SER A 177 2.84 -57.15 4.09
CA SER A 177 1.58 -56.95 3.36
C SER A 177 1.61 -55.64 2.57
N ARG A 178 2.04 -54.53 3.19
CA ARG A 178 2.21 -53.24 2.51
C ARG A 178 3.12 -53.33 1.28
N ARG A 179 4.27 -53.99 1.39
CA ARG A 179 5.22 -54.08 0.28
C ARG A 179 4.65 -54.89 -0.89
N GLU A 180 4.00 -56.01 -0.60
CA GLU A 180 3.33 -56.81 -1.64
C GLU A 180 2.18 -56.02 -2.30
N LEU A 181 1.33 -55.38 -1.49
CA LEU A 181 0.23 -54.55 -1.99
C LEU A 181 0.72 -53.38 -2.84
N THR A 182 1.76 -52.67 -2.41
CA THR A 182 2.37 -51.56 -3.18
C THR A 182 2.87 -52.05 -4.54
N GLY A 183 3.51 -53.22 -4.59
CA GLY A 183 3.98 -53.83 -5.83
C GLY A 183 2.82 -54.25 -6.76
N LEU A 184 1.78 -54.86 -6.19
CA LEU A 184 0.57 -55.26 -6.91
C LEU A 184 -0.12 -54.04 -7.54
N TRP A 185 -0.34 -52.98 -6.77
CA TRP A 185 -1.00 -51.77 -7.26
C TRP A 185 -0.15 -50.98 -8.26
N SER A 186 1.16 -50.95 -8.09
CA SER A 186 2.06 -50.35 -9.09
C SER A 186 1.97 -51.08 -10.42
N ALA A 187 1.96 -52.42 -10.42
CA ALA A 187 1.81 -53.20 -11.63
C ALA A 187 0.43 -53.00 -12.27
N TYR A 188 -0.63 -52.93 -11.46
CA TYR A 188 -1.99 -52.66 -11.91
C TYR A 188 -2.12 -51.30 -12.59
N VAL A 189 -1.58 -50.25 -11.97
CA VAL A 189 -1.52 -48.89 -12.53
C VAL A 189 -0.76 -48.88 -13.86
N ASN A 190 0.42 -49.51 -13.91
CA ASN A 190 1.22 -49.59 -15.13
C ASN A 190 0.47 -50.32 -16.25
N ARG A 191 -0.25 -51.40 -15.93
CA ARG A 191 -1.10 -52.09 -16.92
C ARG A 191 -2.16 -51.16 -17.49
N LEU A 192 -2.86 -50.40 -16.65
CA LEU A 192 -3.85 -49.44 -17.12
C LEU A 192 -3.22 -48.33 -17.99
N GLN A 193 -2.00 -47.90 -17.68
CA GLN A 193 -1.25 -46.98 -18.55
C GLN A 193 -0.91 -47.59 -19.90
N ASP A 194 -0.53 -48.87 -19.96
CA ASP A 194 -0.32 -49.60 -21.22
C ASP A 194 -1.63 -49.79 -22.01
N LEU A 195 -2.79 -49.72 -21.36
CA LEU A 195 -4.09 -49.65 -22.04
C LEU A 195 -4.40 -48.23 -22.55
N GLY A 196 -3.63 -47.23 -22.14
CA GLY A 196 -3.81 -45.83 -22.53
C GLY A 196 -4.55 -44.98 -21.49
N VAL A 197 -4.73 -45.46 -20.26
CA VAL A 197 -5.17 -44.62 -19.14
C VAL A 197 -4.02 -43.70 -18.74
N ARG A 198 -4.32 -42.42 -18.54
CA ARG A 198 -3.32 -41.36 -18.39
C ARG A 198 -3.34 -40.70 -17.02
N GLY A 199 -4.28 -41.07 -16.16
CA GLY A 199 -4.34 -40.51 -14.82
C GLY A 199 -5.27 -41.29 -13.89
N PHE A 200 -5.17 -40.98 -12.60
CA PHE A 200 -5.88 -41.67 -11.54
C PHE A 200 -6.42 -40.70 -10.49
N ARG A 201 -7.70 -40.87 -10.14
CA ARG A 201 -8.25 -40.35 -8.88
C ARG A 201 -8.05 -41.42 -7.82
N CYS A 202 -7.36 -41.07 -6.75
CA CYS A 202 -7.05 -42.00 -5.66
C CYS A 202 -8.06 -41.83 -4.54
N ASP A 203 -8.92 -42.83 -4.38
CA ASP A 203 -10.06 -42.82 -3.45
C ASP A 203 -9.59 -42.89 -1.99
N ALA A 204 -10.20 -42.07 -1.12
CA ALA A 204 -9.87 -41.95 0.31
C ALA A 204 -8.36 -42.01 0.60
N ALA A 205 -7.56 -41.28 -0.19
CA ALA A 205 -6.12 -41.45 -0.27
C ALA A 205 -5.40 -41.32 1.10
N TYR A 206 -5.94 -40.51 2.01
CA TYR A 206 -5.40 -40.31 3.36
C TYR A 206 -5.44 -41.56 4.24
N LYS A 207 -6.26 -42.56 3.91
CA LYS A 207 -6.29 -43.86 4.59
C LYS A 207 -5.12 -44.77 4.21
N VAL A 208 -4.45 -44.50 3.09
CA VAL A 208 -3.29 -45.26 2.64
C VAL A 208 -2.01 -44.46 2.96
N PRO A 209 -0.97 -45.07 3.56
CA PRO A 209 0.21 -44.32 3.97
C PRO A 209 0.90 -43.59 2.82
N ALA A 210 1.30 -42.33 3.06
CA ALA A 210 1.98 -41.47 2.09
C ALA A 210 3.26 -42.09 1.47
N THR A 211 3.93 -43.03 2.14
CA THR A 211 5.08 -43.75 1.57
C THR A 211 4.67 -44.69 0.44
N VAL A 212 3.52 -45.36 0.57
CA VAL A 212 2.96 -46.25 -0.47
C VAL A 212 2.63 -45.43 -1.71
N TRP A 213 1.93 -44.31 -1.52
CA TRP A 213 1.60 -43.41 -2.63
C TRP A 213 2.83 -42.89 -3.36
N ARG A 214 3.87 -42.48 -2.63
CA ARG A 214 5.14 -42.05 -3.25
C ARG A 214 5.72 -43.11 -4.18
N GLU A 215 5.70 -44.37 -3.76
CA GLU A 215 6.25 -45.46 -4.56
C GLU A 215 5.39 -45.79 -5.77
N VAL A 216 4.05 -45.91 -5.61
CA VAL A 216 3.13 -46.19 -6.74
C VAL A 216 3.17 -45.06 -7.76
N ILE A 217 3.10 -43.80 -7.32
CA ILE A 217 3.13 -42.63 -8.20
C ILE A 217 4.49 -42.52 -8.90
N ALA A 218 5.59 -42.72 -8.18
CA ALA A 218 6.92 -42.67 -8.78
C ALA A 218 7.10 -43.76 -9.83
N ALA A 219 6.60 -44.98 -9.58
CA ALA A 219 6.65 -46.07 -10.54
C ALA A 219 5.87 -45.74 -11.82
N ALA A 220 4.64 -45.24 -11.70
CA ALA A 220 3.79 -44.85 -12.82
C ALA A 220 4.40 -43.69 -13.64
N LYS A 221 4.94 -42.67 -12.96
CA LYS A 221 5.60 -41.52 -13.60
C LYS A 221 6.96 -41.86 -14.21
N ALA A 222 7.62 -42.91 -13.73
CA ALA A 222 8.87 -43.39 -14.34
C ALA A 222 8.62 -44.00 -15.73
N LEU A 223 7.45 -44.63 -15.95
CA LEU A 223 7.02 -45.07 -17.27
C LEU A 223 6.53 -43.91 -18.13
N GLU A 224 5.68 -43.07 -17.54
CA GLU A 224 5.14 -41.92 -18.23
C GLU A 224 5.06 -40.71 -17.31
N SER A 225 6.02 -39.80 -17.46
CA SER A 225 6.22 -38.65 -16.56
C SER A 225 5.01 -37.76 -16.39
N ASP A 226 4.17 -37.70 -17.43
CA ASP A 226 3.01 -36.83 -17.50
C ASP A 226 1.73 -37.51 -17.01
N CYS A 227 1.82 -38.73 -16.46
CA CYS A 227 0.69 -39.39 -15.81
C CYS A 227 0.25 -38.62 -14.56
N LEU A 228 -1.05 -38.35 -14.45
CA LEU A 228 -1.61 -37.47 -13.42
C LEU A 228 -2.19 -38.26 -12.25
N PHE A 229 -1.82 -37.89 -11.02
CA PHE A 229 -2.41 -38.44 -9.79
C PHE A 229 -3.09 -37.36 -8.96
N ALA A 230 -4.36 -37.56 -8.66
CA ALA A 230 -5.16 -36.68 -7.81
C ALA A 230 -5.62 -37.40 -6.54
N ALA A 231 -5.20 -36.91 -5.37
CA ALA A 231 -5.58 -37.48 -4.08
C ALA A 231 -6.93 -36.96 -3.61
N GLU A 232 -7.83 -37.86 -3.25
CA GLU A 232 -9.00 -37.49 -2.48
C GLU A 232 -8.65 -37.38 -0.99
N THR A 233 -8.72 -36.15 -0.47
CA THR A 233 -8.39 -35.81 0.92
C THR A 233 -9.59 -35.23 1.68
N LEU A 234 -10.80 -35.58 1.25
CA LEU A 234 -12.04 -35.06 1.81
C LEU A 234 -12.34 -35.70 3.17
N GLY A 235 -12.79 -34.89 4.13
CA GLY A 235 -13.18 -35.36 5.47
C GLY A 235 -12.04 -35.72 6.43
N CYS A 236 -10.76 -35.49 6.05
CA CYS A 236 -9.62 -35.74 6.93
C CYS A 236 -9.14 -34.47 7.67
N THR A 237 -8.28 -34.65 8.66
CA THR A 237 -7.67 -33.53 9.40
C THR A 237 -6.65 -32.77 8.56
N PHE A 238 -6.31 -31.54 8.95
CA PHE A 238 -5.35 -30.71 8.20
C PHE A 238 -3.97 -31.36 8.13
N GLU A 239 -3.50 -31.94 9.24
CA GLU A 239 -2.21 -32.63 9.31
C GLU A 239 -2.17 -33.86 8.40
N GLU A 240 -3.26 -34.61 8.29
CA GLU A 240 -3.39 -35.76 7.38
C GLU A 240 -3.40 -35.32 5.91
N ALA A 241 -4.13 -34.26 5.58
CA ALA A 241 -4.14 -33.68 4.24
C ALA A 241 -2.75 -33.18 3.84
N GLN A 242 -2.05 -32.47 4.74
CA GLN A 242 -0.69 -31.99 4.52
C GLN A 242 0.30 -33.14 4.30
N SER A 243 0.20 -34.21 5.11
CA SER A 243 1.05 -35.39 4.99
C SER A 243 0.81 -36.15 3.69
N THR A 244 -0.46 -36.34 3.30
CA THR A 244 -0.85 -37.00 2.05
C THR A 244 -0.42 -36.19 0.83
N ALA A 245 -0.59 -34.86 0.86
CA ALA A 245 -0.16 -33.96 -0.20
C ALA A 245 1.35 -34.01 -0.46
N GLY A 246 2.15 -34.11 0.61
CA GLY A 246 3.60 -34.27 0.52
C GLY A 246 4.05 -35.59 -0.11
N ALA A 247 3.13 -36.51 -0.42
CA ALA A 247 3.43 -37.82 -1.02
C ALA A 247 3.70 -37.78 -2.54
N GLY A 248 3.78 -36.59 -3.15
CA GLY A 248 4.09 -36.46 -4.58
C GLY A 248 2.88 -36.56 -5.50
N PHE A 249 1.67 -36.42 -4.97
CA PHE A 249 0.47 -36.20 -5.77
C PHE A 249 0.56 -34.91 -6.58
N ASP A 250 -0.01 -34.91 -7.78
CA ASP A 250 -0.06 -33.73 -8.62
C ASP A 250 -1.14 -32.78 -8.15
N TYR A 251 -2.28 -33.32 -7.70
CA TYR A 251 -3.42 -32.54 -7.25
C TYR A 251 -4.07 -33.11 -5.99
N LEU A 252 -4.73 -32.23 -5.24
CA LEU A 252 -5.61 -32.58 -4.12
C LEU A 252 -7.05 -32.17 -4.41
N PHE A 253 -8.02 -33.01 -4.07
CA PHE A 253 -9.40 -32.56 -4.02
C PHE A 253 -9.66 -31.77 -2.74
N ASN A 254 -10.23 -30.58 -2.89
CA ASN A 254 -10.51 -29.69 -1.76
C ASN A 254 -12.00 -29.66 -1.38
N SER A 255 -12.26 -29.08 -0.22
CA SER A 255 -13.60 -29.07 0.39
C SER A 255 -14.49 -27.90 -0.06
N PHE A 256 -14.22 -27.28 -1.22
CA PHE A 256 -15.00 -26.12 -1.69
C PHE A 256 -16.50 -26.40 -1.78
N ALA A 257 -16.89 -27.63 -2.17
CA ALA A 257 -18.29 -28.02 -2.36
C ALA A 257 -19.15 -27.84 -1.10
N TRP A 258 -18.56 -27.85 0.10
CA TRP A 258 -19.25 -27.64 1.38
C TRP A 258 -19.11 -26.23 1.95
N TRP A 259 -18.33 -25.36 1.31
CA TRP A 259 -18.12 -24.02 1.81
C TRP A 259 -19.34 -23.12 1.54
N ASP A 260 -19.69 -22.34 2.56
CA ASP A 260 -20.82 -21.40 2.56
C ASP A 260 -20.49 -20.04 1.93
N LEU A 261 -19.25 -19.87 1.43
CA LEU A 261 -18.70 -18.64 0.84
C LEU A 261 -18.54 -17.47 1.83
N LYS A 262 -18.78 -17.69 3.13
CA LYS A 262 -18.73 -16.66 4.18
C LYS A 262 -17.67 -16.93 5.25
N ALA A 263 -17.55 -18.14 5.75
CA ALA A 263 -16.57 -18.45 6.78
C ALA A 263 -15.14 -18.40 6.22
N SER A 264 -14.14 -18.04 7.03
CA SER A 264 -12.75 -17.91 6.55
C SER A 264 -12.03 -19.24 6.33
N TRP A 265 -12.52 -20.33 6.93
CA TRP A 265 -11.80 -21.61 7.02
C TRP A 265 -11.38 -22.19 5.65
N ALA A 266 -12.21 -22.07 4.61
CA ALA A 266 -11.90 -22.64 3.28
C ALA A 266 -10.76 -21.88 2.58
N LEU A 267 -10.70 -20.56 2.74
CA LEU A 267 -9.62 -19.74 2.20
C LEU A 267 -8.34 -19.88 3.02
N GLU A 268 -8.45 -20.00 4.35
CA GLU A 268 -7.29 -20.29 5.20
C GLU A 268 -6.70 -21.68 4.89
N GLN A 269 -7.54 -22.69 4.70
CA GLN A 269 -7.11 -24.03 4.29
C GLN A 269 -6.42 -23.99 2.91
N TYR A 270 -7.03 -23.32 1.93
CA TYR A 270 -6.46 -23.12 0.60
C TYR A 270 -5.07 -22.43 0.67
N GLU A 271 -4.96 -21.28 1.34
CA GLU A 271 -3.71 -20.51 1.42
C GLU A 271 -2.58 -21.30 2.13
N ARG A 272 -2.92 -22.12 3.12
CA ARG A 272 -1.93 -22.95 3.83
C ARG A 272 -1.46 -24.15 3.01
N LEU A 273 -2.33 -24.75 2.19
CA LEU A 273 -1.99 -25.97 1.41
C LEU A 273 -1.45 -25.68 0.01
N ARG A 274 -1.81 -24.55 -0.62
CA ARG A 274 -1.40 -24.25 -2.00
C ARG A 274 0.11 -24.17 -2.22
N VAL A 275 0.88 -23.94 -1.16
CA VAL A 275 2.35 -23.95 -1.21
C VAL A 275 2.95 -25.36 -1.28
N ILE A 276 2.12 -26.40 -1.16
CA ILE A 276 2.50 -27.81 -1.11
C ILE A 276 2.09 -28.52 -2.41
N ALA A 277 0.81 -28.50 -2.76
CA ALA A 277 0.28 -29.04 -4.01
C ALA A 277 -0.96 -28.24 -4.46
N PRO A 278 -1.17 -28.10 -5.78
CA PRO A 278 -2.37 -27.44 -6.32
C PRO A 278 -3.64 -28.29 -6.08
N SER A 279 -4.81 -27.65 -6.13
CA SER A 279 -6.07 -28.32 -5.82
C SER A 279 -7.09 -28.37 -6.99
N ILE A 280 -8.04 -29.30 -6.88
CA ILE A 280 -9.19 -29.50 -7.76
C ILE A 280 -10.46 -29.28 -6.95
N ALA A 281 -11.36 -28.44 -7.47
CA ALA A 281 -12.68 -28.20 -6.91
C ALA A 281 -13.78 -28.80 -7.80
N PHE A 282 -14.98 -28.99 -7.25
CA PHE A 282 -16.13 -29.53 -7.98
C PHE A 282 -17.44 -28.95 -7.43
N PRO A 283 -18.52 -28.92 -8.21
CA PRO A 283 -19.83 -28.44 -7.73
C PRO A 283 -20.54 -29.49 -6.88
N GLU A 284 -20.41 -30.76 -7.28
CA GLU A 284 -20.85 -31.98 -6.61
C GLU A 284 -20.06 -33.17 -7.18
N ASN A 285 -20.14 -34.32 -6.52
CA ASN A 285 -19.56 -35.58 -7.00
C ASN A 285 -20.61 -36.71 -7.01
N HIS A 286 -20.19 -37.96 -7.21
CA HIS A 286 -21.10 -39.10 -7.36
C HIS A 286 -21.58 -39.70 -6.02
N ASP A 287 -20.84 -39.49 -4.92
CA ASP A 287 -21.19 -39.98 -3.57
C ASP A 287 -22.17 -39.08 -2.84
N MET A 288 -22.30 -37.85 -3.32
CA MET A 288 -23.22 -36.88 -2.76
C MET A 288 -24.64 -37.05 -3.32
N ALA A 289 -25.61 -36.57 -2.54
CA ALA A 289 -26.92 -36.27 -3.10
C ALA A 289 -26.76 -35.25 -4.24
N ARG A 290 -27.57 -35.41 -5.30
CA ARG A 290 -27.54 -34.51 -6.44
C ARG A 290 -28.10 -33.16 -6.02
N LEU A 291 -27.40 -32.08 -6.33
CA LEU A 291 -27.79 -30.72 -5.96
C LEU A 291 -29.19 -30.37 -6.48
N ALA A 292 -29.56 -30.84 -7.67
CA ALA A 292 -30.90 -30.59 -8.23
C ALA A 292 -32.03 -31.27 -7.44
N ALA A 293 -31.74 -32.37 -6.74
CA ALA A 293 -32.74 -33.06 -5.92
C ALA A 293 -33.07 -32.30 -4.64
N GLU A 294 -32.14 -31.50 -4.14
CA GLU A 294 -32.31 -30.67 -2.94
C GLU A 294 -33.00 -29.34 -3.25
N LEU A 295 -33.15 -29.02 -4.53
CA LEU A 295 -33.83 -27.83 -5.01
C LEU A 295 -35.29 -28.16 -5.38
N GLY A 296 -36.15 -27.14 -5.35
CA GLY A 296 -37.57 -27.26 -5.72
C GLY A 296 -37.78 -27.64 -7.19
N ASP A 297 -39.02 -27.78 -7.64
CA ASP A 297 -39.33 -28.42 -8.93
C ASP A 297 -39.30 -27.52 -10.17
N ASP A 298 -38.96 -26.23 -10.03
CA ASP A 298 -38.85 -25.31 -11.18
C ASP A 298 -37.55 -25.53 -11.96
N PRO A 299 -37.62 -26.04 -13.21
CA PRO A 299 -36.43 -26.36 -14.01
C PRO A 299 -35.52 -25.15 -14.28
N THR A 300 -36.07 -23.94 -14.37
CA THR A 300 -35.30 -22.72 -14.72
C THR A 300 -34.45 -22.25 -13.54
N ALA A 301 -35.03 -22.24 -12.35
CA ALA A 301 -34.32 -21.86 -11.13
C ALA A 301 -33.21 -22.87 -10.80
N ILE A 302 -33.46 -24.16 -11.00
CA ILE A 302 -32.45 -25.21 -10.83
C ILE A 302 -31.29 -24.96 -11.80
N ALA A 303 -31.55 -24.81 -13.10
CA ALA A 303 -30.52 -24.58 -14.10
C ALA A 303 -29.61 -23.38 -13.74
N MET A 304 -30.20 -22.29 -13.24
CA MET A 304 -29.46 -21.11 -12.79
C MET A 304 -28.50 -21.44 -11.62
N ARG A 305 -28.98 -22.17 -10.61
CA ARG A 305 -28.15 -22.56 -9.45
C ARG A 305 -27.03 -23.52 -9.85
N LEU A 306 -27.29 -24.45 -10.77
CA LEU A 306 -26.27 -25.36 -11.29
C LEU A 306 -25.17 -24.60 -12.07
N LYS A 307 -25.55 -23.67 -12.95
CA LYS A 307 -24.60 -22.82 -13.68
C LYS A 307 -23.69 -22.03 -12.73
N ALA A 308 -24.28 -21.39 -11.71
CA ALA A 308 -23.53 -20.58 -10.76
C ALA A 308 -22.52 -21.40 -9.93
N ARG A 309 -22.94 -22.56 -9.40
CA ARG A 309 -22.07 -23.41 -8.58
C ARG A 309 -20.91 -23.98 -9.39
N TYR A 310 -21.16 -24.40 -10.63
CA TYR A 310 -20.09 -24.88 -11.51
C TYR A 310 -19.04 -23.78 -11.80
N ALA A 311 -19.49 -22.57 -12.14
CA ALA A 311 -18.59 -21.45 -12.43
C ALA A 311 -17.69 -21.10 -11.22
N LEU A 312 -18.24 -21.09 -10.00
CA LEU A 312 -17.48 -20.86 -8.77
C LEU A 312 -16.43 -21.95 -8.53
N SER A 313 -16.82 -23.22 -8.65
CA SER A 313 -15.88 -24.33 -8.50
C SER A 313 -14.78 -24.29 -9.57
N ALA A 314 -15.12 -23.91 -10.81
CA ALA A 314 -14.17 -23.87 -11.92
C ALA A 314 -13.03 -22.84 -11.76
N PHE A 315 -13.27 -21.76 -11.01
CA PHE A 315 -12.30 -20.66 -10.86
C PHE A 315 -11.69 -20.57 -9.45
N PHE A 316 -12.21 -21.32 -8.47
CA PHE A 316 -11.66 -21.39 -7.12
C PHE A 316 -10.32 -22.13 -7.04
N SER A 317 -10.06 -23.08 -7.94
CA SER A 317 -8.84 -23.92 -7.92
C SER A 317 -8.26 -24.17 -9.31
N SER A 318 -7.03 -24.66 -9.36
CA SER A 318 -6.31 -24.88 -10.61
C SER A 318 -6.84 -26.06 -11.45
N GLY A 319 -7.75 -26.89 -10.94
CA GLY A 319 -8.52 -27.84 -11.74
C GLY A 319 -10.00 -27.90 -11.34
N VAL A 320 -10.83 -28.49 -12.21
CA VAL A 320 -12.27 -28.67 -11.99
C VAL A 320 -12.79 -30.02 -12.45
N LEU A 321 -13.75 -30.59 -11.72
CA LEU A 321 -14.43 -31.83 -12.07
C LEU A 321 -15.96 -31.65 -12.13
N MET A 322 -16.64 -32.34 -13.07
CA MET A 322 -18.10 -32.40 -13.15
C MET A 322 -18.61 -33.82 -13.46
N PRO A 323 -19.62 -34.35 -12.73
CA PRO A 323 -20.22 -35.64 -13.03
C PRO A 323 -21.32 -35.60 -14.10
N ILE A 324 -21.41 -36.67 -14.90
CA ILE A 324 -22.46 -36.83 -15.91
C ILE A 324 -23.85 -36.64 -15.32
N GLY A 325 -24.71 -35.95 -16.07
CA GLY A 325 -26.07 -35.64 -15.64
C GLY A 325 -26.15 -34.37 -14.81
N TYR A 326 -25.02 -33.79 -14.38
CA TYR A 326 -25.04 -32.47 -13.74
C TYR A 326 -25.58 -31.43 -14.72
N GLU A 327 -25.11 -31.48 -15.96
CA GLU A 327 -25.53 -30.56 -17.00
C GLU A 327 -27.03 -30.65 -17.32
N TRP A 328 -27.66 -31.80 -17.02
CA TRP A 328 -29.08 -32.02 -17.26
C TRP A 328 -29.92 -31.94 -15.99
N GLY A 329 -29.34 -31.56 -14.86
CA GLY A 329 -30.06 -31.41 -13.59
C GLY A 329 -30.65 -32.71 -13.04
N TYR A 330 -29.95 -33.83 -13.22
CA TYR A 330 -30.38 -35.14 -12.70
C TYR A 330 -30.61 -35.09 -11.19
N ARG A 331 -31.63 -35.85 -10.74
CA ARG A 331 -32.02 -35.90 -9.32
C ARG A 331 -31.72 -37.24 -8.69
N ARG A 332 -31.70 -38.30 -9.47
CA ARG A 332 -31.33 -39.62 -8.95
C ARG A 332 -29.83 -39.66 -8.74
N SER A 333 -29.44 -40.07 -7.54
CA SER A 333 -28.04 -40.30 -7.21
C SER A 333 -27.44 -41.37 -8.12
N LEU A 334 -26.18 -41.19 -8.49
CA LEU A 334 -25.42 -42.15 -9.28
C LEU A 334 -24.93 -43.27 -8.36
N HIS A 335 -25.88 -44.04 -7.83
CA HIS A 335 -25.61 -45.09 -6.86
C HIS A 335 -24.74 -46.19 -7.48
N VAL A 336 -23.62 -46.49 -6.83
CA VAL A 336 -22.54 -47.35 -7.34
C VAL A 336 -22.91 -48.85 -7.45
N VAL A 337 -24.12 -49.23 -7.06
CA VAL A 337 -24.66 -50.59 -7.22
C VAL A 337 -25.87 -50.59 -8.14
N GLU A 338 -26.82 -49.71 -7.85
CA GLU A 338 -28.20 -49.78 -8.33
C GLU A 338 -28.40 -49.04 -9.65
N THR A 339 -27.47 -48.15 -9.99
CA THR A 339 -27.50 -47.45 -11.26
C THR A 339 -27.32 -48.45 -12.39
N THR A 340 -28.22 -48.38 -13.36
CA THR A 340 -28.13 -49.13 -14.62
C THR A 340 -28.39 -48.18 -15.78
N PRO A 341 -28.14 -48.57 -17.04
CA PRO A 341 -28.38 -47.66 -18.14
C PRO A 341 -29.82 -47.18 -18.27
N ASP A 342 -30.79 -47.98 -17.83
CA ASP A 342 -32.21 -47.63 -17.83
C ASP A 342 -32.56 -46.57 -16.77
N THR A 343 -31.67 -46.34 -15.80
CA THR A 343 -31.85 -45.28 -14.80
C THR A 343 -31.45 -43.91 -15.32
N ARG A 344 -30.88 -43.82 -16.53
CA ARG A 344 -30.55 -42.55 -17.17
C ARG A 344 -31.82 -41.71 -17.38
N GLU A 345 -31.82 -40.52 -16.79
CA GLU A 345 -32.94 -39.59 -16.87
C GLU A 345 -32.90 -38.85 -18.21
N THR A 346 -33.93 -38.99 -19.03
CA THR A 346 -33.89 -38.49 -20.41
C THR A 346 -34.76 -37.24 -20.65
N ASP A 347 -35.76 -36.98 -19.81
CA ASP A 347 -36.68 -35.85 -19.94
C ASP A 347 -36.67 -34.95 -18.69
N THR A 348 -35.48 -34.52 -18.26
CA THR A 348 -35.38 -33.60 -17.11
C THR A 348 -35.83 -32.17 -17.46
N GLY A 349 -35.86 -31.83 -18.76
CA GLY A 349 -36.21 -30.50 -19.24
C GLY A 349 -35.13 -29.43 -18.96
N ILE A 350 -33.95 -29.83 -18.50
CA ILE A 350 -32.82 -28.94 -18.17
C ILE A 350 -31.61 -29.37 -18.99
N ASP A 351 -30.92 -28.42 -19.59
CA ASP A 351 -29.60 -28.64 -20.20
C ASP A 351 -28.76 -27.36 -20.14
N ILE A 352 -27.64 -27.43 -19.43
CA ILE A 352 -26.65 -26.35 -19.30
C ILE A 352 -25.32 -26.68 -19.98
N SER A 353 -25.26 -27.73 -20.80
CA SER A 353 -24.08 -28.20 -21.53
C SER A 353 -23.35 -27.08 -22.27
N GLY A 354 -24.09 -26.22 -23.00
CA GLY A 354 -23.50 -25.09 -23.73
C GLY A 354 -22.76 -24.12 -22.81
N TYR A 355 -23.32 -23.87 -21.62
CA TYR A 355 -22.72 -23.00 -20.63
C TYR A 355 -21.48 -23.62 -20.00
N VAL A 356 -21.53 -24.92 -19.70
CA VAL A 356 -20.36 -25.66 -19.20
C VAL A 356 -19.22 -25.59 -20.20
N ALA A 357 -19.50 -25.82 -21.49
CA ALA A 357 -18.52 -25.72 -22.57
C ALA A 357 -17.88 -24.33 -22.63
N ALA A 358 -18.70 -23.29 -22.52
CA ALA A 358 -18.24 -21.91 -22.57
C ALA A 358 -17.38 -21.53 -21.35
N ILE A 359 -17.75 -21.98 -20.15
CA ILE A 359 -16.95 -21.76 -18.93
C ILE A 359 -15.61 -22.48 -19.01
N ASN A 360 -15.58 -23.72 -19.52
CA ASN A 360 -14.34 -24.47 -19.68
C ASN A 360 -13.40 -23.86 -20.72
N ALA A 361 -13.96 -23.37 -21.84
CA ALA A 361 -13.19 -22.65 -22.84
C ALA A 361 -12.58 -21.38 -22.25
N LEU A 362 -13.39 -20.58 -21.56
CA LEU A 362 -12.91 -19.36 -20.91
C LEU A 362 -11.82 -19.64 -19.89
N ARG A 363 -12.01 -20.66 -19.07
CA ARG A 363 -11.05 -21.03 -18.03
C ARG A 363 -9.68 -21.33 -18.62
N ALA A 364 -9.60 -22.11 -19.70
CA ALA A 364 -8.32 -22.41 -20.35
C ALA A 364 -7.62 -21.16 -20.92
N GLU A 365 -8.38 -20.14 -21.33
CA GLU A 365 -7.80 -18.89 -21.81
C GLU A 365 -7.20 -18.03 -20.70
N LEU A 366 -7.61 -18.20 -19.44
CA LEU A 366 -7.27 -17.29 -18.35
C LEU A 366 -6.13 -17.84 -17.46
N PRO A 367 -4.92 -17.25 -17.50
CA PRO A 367 -3.76 -17.83 -16.82
C PRO A 367 -3.94 -17.98 -15.31
N ALA A 368 -4.48 -16.97 -14.62
CA ALA A 368 -4.72 -17.01 -13.16
C ALA A 368 -5.71 -18.09 -12.72
N ALA A 369 -6.59 -18.57 -13.60
CA ALA A 369 -7.52 -19.66 -13.28
C ALA A 369 -6.84 -21.04 -13.31
N ASN A 370 -5.71 -21.15 -14.01
CA ASN A 370 -5.03 -22.42 -14.27
C ASN A 370 -3.82 -22.69 -13.37
N VAL A 371 -3.47 -21.77 -12.45
CA VAL A 371 -2.31 -21.88 -11.55
C VAL A 371 -2.66 -21.50 -10.11
N GLU A 372 -2.06 -22.16 -9.12
CA GLU A 372 -2.42 -22.00 -7.70
C GLU A 372 -1.77 -20.77 -7.03
N GLY A 373 -2.23 -19.57 -7.40
CA GLY A 373 -1.76 -18.32 -6.80
C GLY A 373 -2.56 -17.90 -5.56
N ALA A 374 -2.14 -16.75 -4.99
CA ALA A 374 -2.74 -16.19 -3.79
C ALA A 374 -4.20 -15.82 -4.05
N GLN A 375 -5.06 -16.22 -3.12
CA GLN A 375 -6.48 -16.00 -3.19
C GLN A 375 -7.00 -15.37 -1.89
N ALA A 376 -7.89 -14.40 -2.05
CA ALA A 376 -8.54 -13.75 -0.92
C ALA A 376 -9.99 -13.41 -1.24
N ARG A 377 -10.85 -13.46 -0.22
CA ARG A 377 -12.14 -12.80 -0.32
C ARG A 377 -11.94 -11.32 -0.12
N ILE A 378 -12.36 -10.58 -1.13
CA ILE A 378 -12.30 -9.13 -1.13
C ILE A 378 -13.65 -8.48 -0.85
N SER A 379 -14.76 -9.25 -0.77
CA SER A 379 -15.99 -8.80 -0.11
C SER A 379 -15.96 -9.00 1.41
N SER A 380 -16.84 -8.29 2.12
CA SER A 380 -17.04 -8.49 3.57
C SER A 380 -17.75 -9.83 3.85
N PRO A 381 -17.49 -10.51 4.98
CA PRO A 381 -18.24 -11.72 5.34
C PRO A 381 -19.75 -11.55 5.42
N ASP A 382 -20.21 -10.39 5.88
CA ASP A 382 -21.65 -10.10 6.00
C ASP A 382 -22.23 -9.48 4.72
N ALA A 383 -21.44 -9.32 3.66
CA ALA A 383 -21.95 -8.83 2.39
C ALA A 383 -22.98 -9.82 1.82
N PRO A 384 -24.07 -9.33 1.20
CA PRO A 384 -25.07 -10.21 0.59
C PRO A 384 -24.58 -10.82 -0.73
N TYR A 385 -23.29 -10.65 -1.07
CA TYR A 385 -22.61 -11.24 -2.22
C TYR A 385 -21.17 -11.63 -1.85
N ALA A 386 -20.62 -12.58 -2.59
CA ALA A 386 -19.22 -12.99 -2.46
C ALA A 386 -18.38 -12.34 -3.57
N ALA A 387 -17.19 -11.85 -3.22
CA ALA A 387 -16.18 -11.40 -4.17
C ALA A 387 -14.83 -12.05 -3.87
N LEU A 388 -14.35 -12.90 -4.77
CA LEU A 388 -13.13 -13.71 -4.58
C LEU A 388 -12.10 -13.33 -5.62
N LEU A 389 -10.93 -12.90 -5.16
CA LEU A 389 -9.82 -12.52 -6.01
C LEU A 389 -8.74 -13.57 -5.95
N ARG A 390 -8.24 -13.95 -7.11
CA ARG A 390 -7.13 -14.89 -7.26
C ARG A 390 -6.10 -14.35 -8.22
N PHE A 391 -4.84 -14.45 -7.84
CA PHE A 391 -3.71 -14.09 -8.68
C PHE A 391 -3.12 -15.31 -9.37
N ASP A 392 -2.39 -15.09 -10.45
CA ASP A 392 -1.54 -16.12 -11.08
C ASP A 392 -0.23 -16.38 -10.32
N THR A 393 0.06 -15.58 -9.29
CA THR A 393 1.26 -15.76 -8.45
C THR A 393 0.90 -15.73 -6.97
N GLY A 394 1.86 -16.09 -6.10
CA GLY A 394 1.65 -16.13 -4.66
C GLY A 394 1.48 -14.77 -3.97
N HIS A 395 1.51 -13.65 -4.70
CA HIS A 395 1.30 -12.32 -4.14
C HIS A 395 0.85 -11.31 -5.22
N GLY A 396 -0.09 -10.42 -4.90
CA GLY A 396 -0.68 -9.48 -5.88
C GLY A 396 0.30 -8.49 -6.51
N ALA A 397 1.32 -8.05 -5.78
CA ALA A 397 2.34 -7.12 -6.29
C ALA A 397 3.25 -7.73 -7.39
N SER A 398 3.33 -9.06 -7.47
CA SER A 398 4.08 -9.79 -8.51
C SER A 398 3.17 -10.43 -9.55
N ALA A 399 1.85 -10.29 -9.38
CA ALA A 399 0.86 -10.90 -10.25
C ALA A 399 0.91 -10.26 -11.64
N ARG A 400 0.86 -11.12 -12.66
CA ARG A 400 0.79 -10.67 -14.05
C ARG A 400 -0.65 -10.74 -14.55
N SER A 401 -1.46 -11.61 -13.93
CA SER A 401 -2.88 -11.73 -14.18
C SER A 401 -3.64 -12.09 -12.89
N ALA A 402 -4.93 -11.78 -12.88
CA ALA A 402 -5.83 -12.19 -11.82
C ALA A 402 -7.23 -12.46 -12.35
N THR A 403 -7.97 -13.30 -11.61
CA THR A 403 -9.41 -13.46 -11.76
C THR A 403 -10.13 -12.98 -10.52
N LEU A 404 -11.23 -12.26 -10.73
CA LEU A 404 -12.15 -11.81 -9.70
C LEU A 404 -13.54 -12.36 -9.99
N MET A 405 -14.03 -13.18 -9.09
CA MET A 405 -15.38 -13.72 -9.15
C MET A 405 -16.32 -12.94 -8.25
N LEU A 406 -17.51 -12.63 -8.77
CA LEU A 406 -18.63 -12.09 -8.01
C LEU A 406 -19.79 -13.06 -8.06
N TYR A 407 -20.51 -13.18 -6.96
CA TYR A 407 -21.69 -14.01 -6.91
C TYR A 407 -22.73 -13.48 -5.93
N ASN A 408 -23.99 -13.41 -6.38
CA ASN A 408 -25.14 -13.13 -5.53
C ASN A 408 -25.83 -14.44 -5.14
N PRO A 409 -25.59 -14.98 -3.92
CA PRO A 409 -26.27 -16.18 -3.46
C PRO A 409 -27.74 -15.97 -3.09
N THR A 410 -28.19 -14.73 -2.93
CA THR A 410 -29.53 -14.42 -2.42
C THR A 410 -30.60 -14.49 -3.49
N ASP A 411 -31.87 -14.43 -3.08
CA ASP A 411 -33.03 -14.42 -3.97
C ASP A 411 -33.51 -13.01 -4.37
N ILE A 412 -32.75 -11.98 -3.95
CA ILE A 412 -32.99 -10.58 -4.33
C ILE A 412 -31.77 -10.01 -5.05
N SER A 413 -31.98 -9.04 -5.94
CA SER A 413 -30.87 -8.37 -6.62
C SER A 413 -30.02 -7.58 -5.63
N VAL A 414 -28.71 -7.78 -5.66
CA VAL A 414 -27.76 -7.11 -4.76
C VAL A 414 -26.90 -6.14 -5.54
N ALA A 415 -26.82 -4.91 -5.06
CA ALA A 415 -25.93 -3.93 -5.65
C ALA A 415 -24.48 -4.18 -5.20
N VAL A 416 -23.56 -4.34 -6.15
CA VAL A 416 -22.12 -4.49 -5.92
C VAL A 416 -21.43 -3.25 -6.44
N GLU A 417 -20.58 -2.63 -5.62
CA GLU A 417 -19.80 -1.45 -6.00
C GLU A 417 -18.36 -1.84 -6.38
N PRO A 418 -18.00 -1.86 -7.68
CA PRO A 418 -16.70 -2.33 -8.16
C PRO A 418 -15.52 -1.54 -7.59
N GLY A 419 -15.67 -0.23 -7.38
CA GLY A 419 -14.59 0.63 -6.89
C GLY A 419 -14.02 0.18 -5.55
N VAL A 420 -14.87 -0.38 -4.66
CA VAL A 420 -14.46 -0.90 -3.35
C VAL A 420 -13.65 -2.18 -3.48
N LEU A 421 -14.02 -3.03 -4.45
CA LEU A 421 -13.34 -4.29 -4.71
C LEU A 421 -12.02 -4.05 -5.45
N LEU A 422 -12.00 -3.18 -6.47
CA LEU A 422 -10.80 -2.82 -7.24
C LEU A 422 -9.73 -2.16 -6.35
N ALA A 423 -10.13 -1.32 -5.39
CA ALA A 423 -9.20 -0.76 -4.41
C ALA A 423 -8.53 -1.86 -3.54
N ARG A 424 -9.22 -2.97 -3.26
CA ARG A 424 -8.71 -4.12 -2.46
C ARG A 424 -7.82 -5.07 -3.26
N VAL A 425 -7.83 -4.97 -4.59
CA VAL A 425 -7.00 -5.79 -5.49
C VAL A 425 -5.56 -5.28 -5.59
N GLY A 426 -5.30 -4.02 -5.21
CA GLY A 426 -3.94 -3.50 -5.01
C GLY A 426 -3.31 -2.74 -6.19
N GLY A 427 -4.05 -2.45 -7.27
CA GLY A 427 -3.71 -1.43 -8.29
C GLY A 427 -2.52 -1.71 -9.21
N GLY A 428 -1.91 -2.91 -9.14
CA GLY A 428 -0.82 -3.33 -10.04
C GLY A 428 -1.31 -3.96 -11.35
N LEU A 429 -2.56 -4.42 -11.38
CA LEU A 429 -3.20 -5.01 -12.55
C LEU A 429 -4.04 -3.93 -13.26
N GLY A 430 -4.17 -4.05 -14.58
CA GLY A 430 -5.04 -3.21 -15.39
C GLY A 430 -6.52 -3.50 -15.17
N ASP A 431 -7.34 -3.24 -16.17
CA ASP A 431 -8.79 -3.36 -16.01
C ASP A 431 -9.25 -4.82 -15.86
N PHE A 432 -10.11 -5.05 -14.88
CA PHE A 432 -10.80 -6.33 -14.69
C PHE A 432 -12.00 -6.39 -15.64
N ILE A 433 -11.84 -7.16 -16.72
CA ILE A 433 -12.82 -7.32 -17.78
C ILE A 433 -13.72 -8.49 -17.45
N ASP A 434 -15.03 -8.28 -17.49
CA ASP A 434 -15.97 -9.39 -17.39
C ASP A 434 -15.88 -10.28 -18.62
N ARG A 435 -15.52 -11.53 -18.36
CA ARG A 435 -15.42 -12.56 -19.37
C ARG A 435 -16.54 -13.58 -19.24
N THR A 436 -17.54 -13.31 -18.40
CA THR A 436 -18.64 -14.26 -18.15
C THR A 436 -19.32 -14.66 -19.46
N PRO A 437 -19.37 -15.95 -19.80
CA PRO A 437 -19.98 -16.42 -21.04
C PRO A 437 -21.52 -16.37 -21.01
N GLU A 438 -22.14 -16.33 -22.19
CA GLU A 438 -23.59 -16.34 -22.44
C GLU A 438 -24.39 -15.14 -21.88
N VAL A 439 -23.77 -14.30 -21.07
CA VAL A 439 -24.36 -13.08 -20.52
C VAL A 439 -23.61 -11.89 -21.06
N ALA A 440 -24.31 -10.76 -21.16
CA ALA A 440 -23.68 -9.53 -21.57
C ALA A 440 -22.63 -9.14 -20.52
N PRO A 441 -21.36 -8.92 -20.93
CA PRO A 441 -20.31 -8.49 -20.03
C PRO A 441 -20.72 -7.24 -19.26
N ILE A 442 -20.54 -7.28 -17.95
CA ILE A 442 -20.77 -6.13 -17.09
C ILE A 442 -19.51 -5.27 -17.03
N THR A 443 -19.73 -3.97 -16.92
CA THR A 443 -18.62 -3.04 -16.71
C THR A 443 -18.27 -3.02 -15.23
N PHE A 444 -17.04 -3.39 -14.91
CA PHE A 444 -16.55 -3.42 -13.54
C PHE A 444 -15.55 -2.28 -13.31
N GLN A 445 -16.07 -1.05 -13.20
CA GLN A 445 -15.27 0.17 -13.01
C GLN A 445 -15.75 0.96 -11.78
N PRO A 446 -14.86 1.69 -11.10
CA PRO A 446 -15.25 2.46 -9.91
C PRO A 446 -16.38 3.46 -10.20
N GLY A 447 -17.42 3.51 -9.36
CA GLY A 447 -18.50 4.50 -9.41
C GLY A 447 -19.80 4.03 -10.09
N VAL A 448 -19.86 2.79 -10.57
CA VAL A 448 -21.07 2.19 -11.15
C VAL A 448 -21.43 0.92 -10.38
N ALA A 449 -22.31 1.07 -9.40
CA ALA A 449 -22.90 -0.06 -8.71
C ALA A 449 -23.66 -0.92 -9.72
N MET A 450 -23.32 -2.19 -9.77
CA MET A 450 -24.00 -3.16 -10.61
C MET A 450 -25.02 -3.92 -9.78
N ALA A 451 -26.23 -4.06 -10.29
CA ALA A 451 -27.17 -5.01 -9.72
C ALA A 451 -26.71 -6.41 -10.15
N LEU A 452 -26.19 -7.19 -9.22
CA LEU A 452 -25.98 -8.61 -9.39
C LEU A 452 -27.31 -9.27 -9.05
N VAL A 453 -28.05 -9.72 -10.05
CA VAL A 453 -29.41 -10.27 -9.85
C VAL A 453 -29.32 -11.61 -9.09
N PRO A 454 -30.44 -12.13 -8.53
CA PRO A 454 -30.42 -13.38 -7.78
C PRO A 454 -29.71 -14.51 -8.52
N GLY A 455 -28.78 -15.20 -7.85
CA GLY A 455 -28.05 -16.33 -8.42
C GLY A 455 -27.01 -15.98 -9.50
N GLU A 456 -26.81 -14.70 -9.83
CA GLU A 456 -25.92 -14.30 -10.90
C GLU A 456 -24.44 -14.40 -10.49
N VAL A 457 -23.63 -14.99 -11.38
CA VAL A 457 -22.17 -15.05 -11.28
C VAL A 457 -21.54 -14.18 -12.33
N ARG A 458 -20.47 -13.49 -11.95
CA ARG A 458 -19.62 -12.74 -12.87
C ARG A 458 -18.15 -13.06 -12.66
N ILE A 459 -17.41 -13.29 -13.74
CA ILE A 459 -16.00 -13.67 -13.75
C ILE A 459 -15.23 -12.61 -14.51
N LEU A 460 -14.42 -11.88 -13.76
CA LEU A 460 -13.64 -10.78 -14.27
C LEU A 460 -12.19 -11.21 -14.33
N ALA A 461 -11.44 -10.80 -15.35
CA ALA A 461 -10.02 -11.07 -15.46
C ALA A 461 -9.24 -9.81 -15.81
N ALA A 462 -8.05 -9.66 -15.25
CA ALA A 462 -7.16 -8.54 -15.53
C ALA A 462 -5.73 -9.02 -15.75
N ASP A 463 -5.03 -8.34 -16.65
CA ASP A 463 -3.60 -8.47 -16.88
C ASP A 463 -2.85 -7.19 -16.47
N LEU A 464 -1.52 -7.25 -16.38
CA LEU A 464 -0.65 -6.12 -16.02
C LEU A 464 -0.68 -4.95 -17.06
N ALA A 465 -0.68 -3.67 -16.61
CA ALA A 465 -0.88 -2.46 -17.46
C ALA A 465 0.41 -1.76 -18.04
N GLY A 466 0.31 -0.89 -19.08
CA GLY A 466 1.42 -0.13 -19.76
C GLY A 466 1.22 1.42 -19.98
N ALA A 467 2.19 2.26 -20.49
CA ALA A 467 2.28 3.79 -20.34
C ALA A 467 2.50 4.77 -21.62
N ILE A 468 2.21 6.14 -21.62
CA ILE A 468 2.08 7.16 -22.82
C ILE A 468 2.48 8.75 -22.68
N GLN A 469 2.54 9.65 -23.77
CA GLN A 469 3.09 11.10 -24.05
C GLN A 469 2.11 12.29 -24.64
N ALA A 470 2.40 13.66 -24.82
CA ALA A 470 1.43 14.89 -24.95
C ALA A 470 1.53 16.09 -26.08
N PRO A 471 0.48 16.98 -26.37
CA PRO A 471 0.15 17.66 -27.71
C PRO A 471 -0.36 19.19 -27.91
N GLU A 472 -0.70 19.66 -29.16
CA GLU A 472 -1.14 21.01 -29.72
C GLU A 472 -2.69 21.33 -29.64
N LEU A 473 -3.15 22.61 -29.55
CA LEU A 473 -4.54 23.02 -29.15
C LEU A 473 -5.59 23.25 -30.29
N SER A 474 -6.87 22.91 -30.04
CA SER A 474 -7.99 22.71 -31.01
C SER A 474 -9.14 23.76 -30.99
N THR A 475 -10.10 23.68 -31.96
CA THR A 475 -11.30 24.55 -32.10
C THR A 475 -12.29 24.39 -30.93
N PRO A 476 -12.91 25.46 -30.36
CA PRO A 476 -13.67 25.39 -29.10
C PRO A 476 -14.95 24.53 -29.14
N SER A 477 -15.16 23.66 -28.14
CA SER A 477 -16.31 22.74 -28.01
C SER A 477 -17.40 23.17 -27.03
N GLY A 478 -17.15 24.19 -26.20
CA GLY A 478 -18.02 24.53 -25.05
C GLY A 478 -17.76 23.71 -23.79
N GLU A 479 -16.66 22.97 -23.74
CA GLU A 479 -16.02 22.50 -22.50
C GLU A 479 -15.44 23.69 -21.71
N GLY A 480 -15.29 23.55 -20.39
CA GLY A 480 -14.85 24.65 -19.51
C GLY A 480 -15.99 25.54 -18.98
N ARG A 481 -17.25 25.11 -19.11
CA ARG A 481 -18.44 25.86 -18.67
C ARG A 481 -18.67 25.83 -17.16
N VAL A 482 -18.33 24.73 -16.49
CA VAL A 482 -18.39 24.63 -15.03
C VAL A 482 -17.14 25.31 -14.47
N VAL A 483 -17.34 26.41 -13.76
CA VAL A 483 -16.27 27.20 -13.17
C VAL A 483 -15.68 26.42 -12.01
N ILE A 484 -14.35 26.39 -11.95
CA ILE A 484 -13.57 25.87 -10.82
C ILE A 484 -12.58 26.97 -10.44
N GLU A 485 -12.80 27.64 -9.32
CA GLU A 485 -11.96 28.76 -8.85
C GLU A 485 -11.70 28.70 -7.35
N ALA A 486 -10.88 29.62 -6.84
CA ALA A 486 -10.48 29.68 -5.43
C ALA A 486 -9.93 28.34 -4.88
N VAL A 487 -9.12 27.64 -5.68
CA VAL A 487 -8.44 26.40 -5.28
C VAL A 487 -7.47 26.69 -4.14
N MET A 488 -7.64 25.98 -3.02
CA MET A 488 -6.74 26.06 -1.87
C MET A 488 -6.27 24.66 -1.46
N PRO A 489 -5.00 24.49 -1.02
CA PRO A 489 -3.96 25.51 -0.90
C PRO A 489 -3.24 25.80 -2.22
N GLU A 490 -3.02 27.08 -2.55
CA GLU A 490 -2.28 27.52 -3.74
C GLU A 490 -1.37 28.71 -3.40
N ILE A 491 -0.06 28.62 -3.69
CA ILE A 491 0.91 29.67 -3.35
C ILE A 491 1.44 30.35 -4.62
N ASP A 492 1.32 31.68 -4.66
CA ASP A 492 1.76 32.54 -5.77
C ASP A 492 1.21 32.13 -7.15
N GLY A 493 -0.05 31.67 -7.21
CA GLY A 493 -0.69 31.25 -8.47
C GLY A 493 -0.22 29.86 -8.95
N GLY A 494 0.09 28.93 -8.05
CA GLY A 494 0.67 27.62 -8.35
C GLY A 494 2.16 27.67 -8.74
N ARG A 495 2.84 28.80 -8.55
CA ARG A 495 4.28 28.94 -8.87
C ARG A 495 5.20 28.46 -7.77
N SER A 496 4.73 28.50 -6.53
CA SER A 496 5.51 28.13 -5.35
C SER A 496 4.92 26.88 -4.71
N PRO A 497 5.77 25.93 -4.26
CA PRO A 497 5.28 24.70 -3.68
C PRO A 497 4.66 24.91 -2.31
N VAL A 498 3.51 24.28 -2.09
CA VAL A 498 3.02 23.97 -0.74
C VAL A 498 3.94 22.92 -0.13
N LYS A 499 4.25 23.03 1.16
CA LYS A 499 5.18 22.13 1.86
C LYS A 499 4.46 21.31 2.91
N ARG A 500 4.71 20.01 2.86
CA ARG A 500 4.16 18.99 3.75
C ARG A 500 5.26 18.02 4.15
N VAL A 501 4.92 17.03 4.97
CA VAL A 501 5.78 15.86 5.20
C VAL A 501 5.08 14.59 4.72
N VAL A 502 5.86 13.55 4.47
CA VAL A 502 5.33 12.22 4.15
C VAL A 502 4.36 11.75 5.25
N GLY A 503 3.21 11.21 4.84
CA GLY A 503 2.14 10.71 5.71
C GLY A 503 0.94 11.65 5.86
N GLU A 504 1.04 12.91 5.46
CA GLU A 504 -0.06 13.89 5.56
C GLU A 504 -1.05 13.85 4.39
N SER A 505 -2.28 14.27 4.64
CA SER A 505 -3.25 14.61 3.59
C SER A 505 -3.25 16.10 3.27
N VAL A 506 -3.31 16.42 1.97
CA VAL A 506 -3.58 17.76 1.47
C VAL A 506 -5.10 17.93 1.37
N GLN A 507 -5.65 18.78 2.23
CA GLN A 507 -7.05 19.21 2.14
C GLN A 507 -7.18 20.16 0.94
N VAL A 508 -8.13 19.89 0.04
CA VAL A 508 -8.37 20.71 -1.14
C VAL A 508 -9.80 21.23 -1.13
N THR A 509 -9.94 22.52 -1.33
CA THR A 509 -11.24 23.18 -1.47
C THR A 509 -11.25 24.02 -2.74
N ALA A 510 -12.42 24.15 -3.35
CA ALA A 510 -12.63 25.02 -4.49
C ALA A 510 -14.08 25.49 -4.54
N ASP A 511 -14.31 26.60 -5.23
CA ASP A 511 -15.62 27.09 -5.58
C ASP A 511 -15.98 26.52 -6.95
N ILE A 512 -17.03 25.71 -7.00
CA ILE A 512 -17.46 24.96 -8.19
C ILE A 512 -18.92 25.25 -8.48
N PHE A 513 -19.18 25.91 -9.61
CA PHE A 513 -20.51 26.36 -10.01
C PHE A 513 -20.64 26.48 -11.53
N SER A 514 -21.87 26.66 -12.02
CA SER A 514 -22.17 26.83 -13.44
C SER A 514 -23.32 27.83 -13.62
N ASP A 515 -23.50 28.38 -14.83
CA ASP A 515 -24.65 29.23 -15.13
C ASP A 515 -25.97 28.42 -15.23
N GLY A 516 -27.09 29.06 -14.88
CA GLY A 516 -28.42 28.45 -14.88
C GLY A 516 -28.82 27.86 -13.53
N HIS A 517 -29.76 26.91 -13.55
CA HIS A 517 -30.39 26.33 -12.35
C HIS A 517 -30.38 24.79 -12.37
N GLU A 518 -29.55 24.23 -13.25
CA GLU A 518 -29.34 22.80 -13.38
C GLU A 518 -28.43 22.30 -12.27
N ILE A 519 -28.61 21.04 -11.90
CA ILE A 519 -27.84 20.38 -10.85
C ILE A 519 -26.42 20.05 -11.39
N ILE A 520 -25.36 20.22 -10.57
CA ILE A 520 -23.94 19.95 -10.90
C ILE A 520 -23.29 18.89 -9.97
N ASP A 521 -22.14 18.31 -10.38
CA ASP A 521 -21.34 17.32 -9.60
C ASP A 521 -19.80 17.46 -9.90
N ALA A 522 -18.86 17.10 -8.98
CA ALA A 522 -17.39 17.40 -9.07
C ALA A 522 -16.39 16.45 -8.32
N GLU A 523 -15.06 16.50 -8.61
CA GLU A 523 -13.96 15.70 -7.97
C GLU A 523 -12.49 16.29 -8.09
N ILE A 524 -11.52 15.94 -7.19
CA ILE A 524 -10.08 16.41 -7.15
C ILE A 524 -9.11 15.41 -7.80
N LEU A 525 -8.04 15.86 -8.48
CA LEU A 525 -7.00 15.05 -9.14
C LEU A 525 -5.58 15.30 -8.58
N SER A 526 -4.76 14.29 -8.19
CA SER A 526 -3.34 14.49 -7.72
C SER A 526 -2.31 13.42 -8.17
N ARG A 527 -0.98 13.73 -8.17
CA ARG A 527 0.17 12.81 -8.49
C ARG A 527 1.57 13.31 -8.05
N VAL A 528 2.64 12.50 -8.24
CA VAL A 528 4.06 12.92 -8.11
C VAL A 528 4.58 13.52 -9.42
N VAL A 529 5.32 14.62 -9.37
CA VAL A 529 5.88 15.31 -10.56
C VAL A 529 6.74 14.34 -11.37
N GLY A 530 6.34 14.10 -12.63
CA GLY A 530 6.94 13.12 -13.54
C GLY A 530 6.17 11.81 -13.73
N GLN A 531 5.09 11.55 -12.95
CA GLN A 531 4.14 10.42 -13.17
C GLN A 531 2.92 10.85 -14.04
N SER A 532 2.23 9.91 -14.72
CA SER A 532 1.14 10.21 -15.68
C SER A 532 -0.30 10.21 -15.11
N ASP A 533 -0.67 9.28 -14.21
CA ASP A 533 -2.07 9.08 -13.74
C ASP A 533 -2.48 9.96 -12.56
N TRP A 534 -3.78 10.29 -12.49
CA TRP A 534 -4.39 11.15 -11.47
C TRP A 534 -5.33 10.34 -10.56
N ARG A 535 -5.22 10.45 -9.22
CA ARG A 535 -6.23 9.93 -8.26
C ARG A 535 -7.42 10.91 -8.17
N ALA A 536 -8.65 10.46 -8.45
CA ALA A 536 -9.89 11.25 -8.36
C ALA A 536 -10.67 10.98 -7.05
N ASP A 537 -10.94 11.99 -6.22
CA ASP A 537 -11.79 11.86 -5.01
C ASP A 537 -13.04 12.78 -5.16
N ARG A 538 -14.29 12.23 -5.19
CA ARG A 538 -15.56 13.00 -5.32
C ARG A 538 -15.56 14.12 -4.30
N MET A 539 -15.83 15.33 -4.76
CA MET A 539 -16.08 16.42 -3.83
C MET A 539 -17.55 16.36 -3.40
N VAL A 540 -17.83 16.84 -2.20
CA VAL A 540 -19.21 17.04 -1.74
C VAL A 540 -19.45 18.53 -1.65
N PHE A 541 -20.64 18.95 -2.08
CA PHE A 541 -21.12 20.31 -1.85
C PHE A 541 -21.16 20.57 -0.35
N VAL A 542 -20.40 21.56 0.11
CA VAL A 542 -20.33 21.97 1.52
C VAL A 542 -21.43 23.00 1.75
N ASP A 543 -21.28 24.19 1.16
CA ASP A 543 -22.22 25.30 1.19
C ASP A 543 -21.82 26.37 0.15
N ASN A 544 -22.72 27.26 -0.27
CA ASN A 544 -22.40 28.43 -1.12
C ASN A 544 -21.40 28.16 -2.27
N ASP A 545 -21.67 27.14 -3.09
CA ASP A 545 -20.83 26.66 -4.20
C ASP A 545 -19.42 26.17 -3.80
N ARG A 546 -19.13 26.03 -2.51
CA ARG A 546 -17.92 25.43 -1.97
C ARG A 546 -18.00 23.92 -2.03
N TRP A 547 -16.96 23.31 -2.56
CA TRP A 547 -16.77 21.87 -2.58
C TRP A 547 -15.46 21.53 -1.88
N GLY A 548 -15.41 20.38 -1.20
CA GLY A 548 -14.23 19.92 -0.48
C GLY A 548 -13.93 18.43 -0.67
N GLY A 549 -12.66 18.08 -0.53
CA GLY A 549 -12.12 16.71 -0.50
C GLY A 549 -10.61 16.76 -0.15
N HIS A 550 -9.91 15.62 -0.18
CA HIS A 550 -8.49 15.58 0.20
C HIS A 550 -7.75 14.38 -0.40
N PHE A 551 -6.42 14.39 -0.40
CA PHE A 551 -5.59 13.23 -0.80
C PHE A 551 -4.30 13.08 0.04
N PRO A 552 -3.79 11.86 0.28
CA PRO A 552 -2.59 11.61 1.09
C PRO A 552 -1.25 11.72 0.31
N LEU A 553 -0.17 12.10 0.99
CA LEU A 553 1.22 12.18 0.49
C LEU A 553 2.06 11.01 1.01
N LEU A 554 2.35 10.03 0.16
CA LEU A 554 2.87 8.72 0.60
C LEU A 554 4.42 8.57 0.58
N ARG A 555 5.18 9.48 -0.04
CA ARG A 555 6.66 9.41 -0.10
C ARG A 555 7.34 10.77 -0.19
N ASN A 556 8.64 10.84 0.12
CA ASN A 556 9.41 12.09 0.04
C ASN A 556 9.69 12.44 -1.43
N ALA A 557 8.98 13.44 -1.96
CA ALA A 557 9.01 13.81 -3.37
C ALA A 557 8.32 15.16 -3.62
N ARG A 558 8.39 15.62 -4.87
CA ARG A 558 7.55 16.72 -5.38
C ARG A 558 6.26 16.15 -5.99
N TYR A 559 5.10 16.66 -5.58
CA TYR A 559 3.75 16.32 -6.03
C TYR A 559 3.09 17.49 -6.78
N GLU A 560 1.98 17.22 -7.47
CA GLU A 560 1.08 18.21 -8.08
C GLU A 560 -0.40 17.77 -8.03
N PHE A 561 -1.36 18.72 -7.98
CA PHE A 561 -2.82 18.45 -7.97
C PHE A 561 -3.65 19.47 -8.82
N THR A 562 -4.90 19.11 -9.21
CA THR A 562 -5.93 19.90 -9.96
C THR A 562 -7.38 19.37 -9.67
N ILE A 563 -8.46 19.85 -10.31
CA ILE A 563 -9.90 19.55 -10.02
C ILE A 563 -10.76 19.47 -11.32
N GLN A 564 -11.88 18.72 -11.37
CA GLN A 564 -12.87 18.69 -12.49
C GLN A 564 -14.38 18.64 -12.10
N ALA A 565 -15.33 19.07 -12.98
CA ALA A 565 -16.80 19.20 -12.70
C ALA A 565 -17.79 19.26 -13.94
N TRP A 566 -19.12 18.93 -13.82
CA TRP A 566 -20.17 18.86 -14.91
C TRP A 566 -21.68 19.10 -14.50
N ARG A 567 -22.68 19.09 -15.44
CA ARG A 567 -24.18 19.28 -15.25
C ARG A 567 -25.06 18.00 -15.40
N ASP A 568 -26.23 17.88 -14.71
CA ASP A 568 -27.21 16.72 -14.67
C ASP A 568 -28.64 17.06 -15.20
N GLY A 569 -29.01 16.47 -16.34
CA GLY A 569 -30.27 16.72 -17.06
C GLY A 569 -31.54 16.05 -16.51
N TYR A 570 -31.56 14.73 -16.25
CA TYR A 570 -32.78 13.99 -15.83
C TYR A 570 -33.28 14.41 -14.45
N SER A 571 -32.36 14.70 -13.53
CA SER A 571 -32.72 15.19 -12.19
C SER A 571 -33.30 16.59 -12.24
N SER A 572 -32.75 17.42 -13.12
CA SER A 572 -33.32 18.73 -13.42
C SER A 572 -34.74 18.56 -14.00
N TRP A 573 -34.97 17.56 -14.87
CA TRP A 573 -36.29 17.21 -15.44
C TRP A 573 -37.30 16.65 -14.43
N VAL A 574 -37.01 15.56 -13.70
CA VAL A 574 -37.92 14.97 -12.70
C VAL A 574 -38.34 16.01 -11.65
N ARG A 575 -37.38 16.83 -11.16
CA ARG A 575 -37.63 17.93 -10.20
C ARG A 575 -38.69 18.88 -10.74
N ASP A 576 -38.57 19.26 -12.00
CA ASP A 576 -39.43 20.25 -12.62
C ASP A 576 -40.79 19.64 -13.04
N THR A 577 -40.82 18.40 -13.53
CA THR A 577 -42.03 17.65 -13.93
C THR A 577 -42.93 17.29 -12.74
N LEU A 578 -42.37 16.87 -11.60
CA LEU A 578 -43.16 16.56 -10.40
C LEU A 578 -43.75 17.80 -9.73
N LYS A 579 -43.02 18.92 -9.71
CA LYS A 579 -43.55 20.21 -9.23
C LYS A 579 -44.78 20.61 -10.04
N LYS A 580 -44.74 20.46 -11.36
CA LYS A 580 -45.87 20.72 -12.27
C LYS A 580 -47.03 19.73 -12.03
N ARG A 581 -46.74 18.43 -11.90
CA ARG A 581 -47.74 17.38 -11.62
C ARG A 581 -48.51 17.63 -10.32
N ASN A 582 -47.81 17.98 -9.25
CA ASN A 582 -48.42 18.23 -7.94
C ASN A 582 -49.26 19.52 -7.89
N ALA A 583 -49.00 20.46 -8.81
CA ALA A 583 -49.80 21.67 -8.98
C ALA A 583 -51.05 21.46 -9.87
N GLY A 584 -51.29 20.23 -10.35
CA GLY A 584 -52.44 19.88 -11.19
C GLY A 584 -52.34 20.36 -12.64
N VAL A 585 -51.13 20.67 -13.13
CA VAL A 585 -50.86 21.07 -14.52
C VAL A 585 -50.68 19.83 -15.40
N ASP A 586 -51.09 19.91 -16.67
CA ASP A 586 -50.86 18.85 -17.65
C ASP A 586 -49.36 18.71 -17.97
N VAL A 587 -48.83 17.50 -17.84
CA VAL A 587 -47.40 17.15 -17.97
C VAL A 587 -47.15 16.12 -19.08
N ARG A 588 -48.04 16.04 -20.06
CA ARG A 588 -47.92 15.08 -21.17
C ARG A 588 -46.61 15.26 -21.97
N LEU A 589 -46.24 16.50 -22.28
CA LEU A 589 -45.01 16.79 -23.03
C LEU A 589 -43.76 16.46 -22.22
N GLU A 590 -43.74 16.88 -20.95
CA GLU A 590 -42.65 16.58 -20.05
C GLU A 590 -42.50 15.07 -19.85
N THR A 591 -43.60 14.29 -19.79
CA THR A 591 -43.52 12.83 -19.75
C THR A 591 -42.88 12.25 -21.01
N ILE A 592 -43.14 12.80 -22.19
CA ILE A 592 -42.50 12.36 -23.45
C ILE A 592 -41.00 12.70 -23.43
N GLU A 593 -40.62 13.90 -22.98
CA GLU A 593 -39.22 14.27 -22.74
C GLU A 593 -38.59 13.33 -21.70
N GLY A 594 -39.35 12.94 -20.68
CA GLY A 594 -39.01 11.93 -19.69
C GLY A 594 -38.65 10.62 -20.33
N VAL A 595 -39.52 10.12 -21.21
CA VAL A 595 -39.25 8.93 -22.00
C VAL A 595 -38.00 9.14 -22.86
N THR A 596 -37.69 10.33 -23.39
CA THR A 596 -36.38 10.55 -24.04
C THR A 596 -35.19 10.51 -23.08
N PHE A 597 -35.37 10.83 -21.80
CA PHE A 597 -34.35 10.57 -20.79
C PHE A 597 -34.30 9.10 -20.40
N VAL A 598 -35.40 8.34 -20.40
CA VAL A 598 -35.36 6.87 -20.16
C VAL A 598 -34.81 6.14 -21.35
N MET A 599 -35.15 6.59 -22.55
CA MET A 599 -34.58 6.10 -23.79
C MET A 599 -33.11 6.51 -23.83
N GLY A 600 -32.74 7.76 -23.53
CA GLY A 600 -31.34 8.22 -23.42
C GLY A 600 -30.55 7.56 -22.28
N ALA A 601 -31.23 7.20 -21.18
CA ALA A 601 -30.66 6.45 -20.07
C ALA A 601 -30.58 4.96 -20.37
N ALA A 602 -31.54 4.38 -21.08
CA ALA A 602 -31.46 3.01 -21.62
C ALA A 602 -30.44 2.91 -22.75
N GLU A 603 -30.17 4.03 -23.43
CA GLU A 603 -29.11 4.21 -24.41
C GLU A 603 -27.73 4.37 -23.74
N ASN A 604 -27.63 5.07 -22.61
CA ASN A 604 -26.40 5.23 -21.81
C ASN A 604 -26.13 4.07 -20.83
N ALA A 605 -27.16 3.36 -20.36
CA ALA A 605 -27.07 2.28 -19.38
C ALA A 605 -26.70 0.96 -20.04
N ARG A 606 -25.81 0.25 -19.35
CA ARG A 606 -25.26 -1.02 -19.80
C ARG A 606 -25.47 -2.06 -18.69
N GLY A 607 -25.27 -3.34 -19.03
CA GLY A 607 -25.38 -4.46 -18.09
C GLY A 607 -26.78 -4.65 -17.53
N SER A 608 -26.87 -5.23 -16.33
CA SER A 608 -28.15 -5.49 -15.68
C SER A 608 -29.01 -4.23 -15.56
N ASP A 609 -28.41 -3.07 -15.34
CA ASP A 609 -29.11 -1.78 -15.35
C ASP A 609 -29.65 -1.41 -16.75
N GLY A 610 -28.91 -1.69 -17.82
CA GLY A 610 -29.32 -1.51 -19.21
C GLY A 610 -30.37 -2.52 -19.68
N ASP A 611 -30.27 -3.79 -19.27
CA ASP A 611 -31.28 -4.81 -19.54
C ASP A 611 -32.56 -4.49 -18.78
N ARG A 612 -32.44 -3.95 -17.56
CA ARG A 612 -33.56 -3.39 -16.81
C ARG A 612 -34.06 -2.09 -17.42
N LEU A 613 -33.22 -1.24 -18.00
CA LEU A 613 -33.64 0.00 -18.65
C LEU A 613 -34.23 -0.22 -20.04
N LYS A 614 -33.84 -1.29 -20.73
CA LYS A 614 -34.43 -1.75 -21.99
C LYS A 614 -35.67 -2.58 -21.75
N ALA A 615 -35.69 -3.38 -20.68
CA ALA A 615 -36.91 -3.93 -20.15
C ALA A 615 -37.86 -2.79 -19.77
N LEU A 616 -37.38 -1.76 -19.06
CA LEU A 616 -38.16 -0.57 -18.73
C LEU A 616 -38.55 0.24 -19.96
N VAL A 617 -37.69 0.40 -20.97
CA VAL A 617 -38.05 1.07 -22.23
C VAL A 617 -39.07 0.24 -22.98
N ALA A 618 -38.93 -1.09 -23.02
CA ALA A 618 -39.95 -1.98 -23.57
C ALA A 618 -41.26 -1.88 -22.78
N ASP A 619 -41.20 -1.75 -21.44
CA ASP A 619 -42.34 -1.57 -20.53
C ASP A 619 -42.98 -0.17 -20.72
N LEU A 620 -42.19 0.85 -21.03
CA LEU A 620 -42.64 2.22 -21.32
C LEU A 620 -43.23 2.32 -22.73
N ASP A 621 -42.61 1.70 -23.73
CA ASP A 621 -43.09 1.63 -25.12
C ASP A 621 -44.41 0.85 -25.24
N ALA A 622 -44.69 -0.05 -24.28
CA ALA A 622 -45.97 -0.74 -24.14
C ALA A 622 -47.12 0.15 -23.60
N GLN A 623 -46.85 1.38 -23.13
CA GLN A 623 -47.84 2.34 -22.61
C GLN A 623 -48.16 3.48 -23.60
N GLU A 624 -49.27 4.21 -23.40
CA GLU A 624 -49.58 5.41 -24.24
C GLU A 624 -48.55 6.53 -23.99
N SER A 625 -47.97 7.04 -25.07
CA SER A 625 -46.99 8.13 -25.04
C SER A 625 -47.49 9.38 -24.30
N GLY A 626 -46.76 9.77 -23.24
CA GLY A 626 -47.04 10.94 -22.41
C GLY A 626 -48.01 10.71 -21.25
N SER A 627 -48.30 9.45 -20.91
CA SER A 627 -49.27 9.08 -19.86
C SER A 627 -48.69 9.06 -18.44
N ALA A 628 -49.57 9.16 -17.43
CA ALA A 628 -49.17 9.11 -16.03
C ALA A 628 -48.47 7.78 -15.64
N ALA A 629 -48.83 6.65 -16.26
CA ALA A 629 -48.22 5.34 -16.00
C ALA A 629 -46.78 5.25 -16.50
N GLN A 630 -46.47 5.87 -17.66
CA GLN A 630 -45.08 6.03 -18.09
C GLN A 630 -44.30 6.84 -17.06
N LEU A 631 -44.85 7.97 -16.63
CA LEU A 631 -44.20 8.82 -15.63
C LEU A 631 -43.95 8.09 -14.30
N ASP A 632 -44.89 7.28 -13.81
CA ASP A 632 -44.70 6.53 -12.57
C ASP A 632 -43.71 5.38 -12.71
N LEU A 633 -43.66 4.68 -13.85
CA LEU A 633 -42.60 3.71 -14.16
C LEU A 633 -41.22 4.37 -14.18
N MET A 634 -41.10 5.59 -14.72
CA MET A 634 -39.84 6.35 -14.71
C MET A 634 -39.44 6.82 -13.32
N LEU A 635 -40.43 7.15 -12.49
CA LEU A 635 -40.21 7.70 -11.16
C LEU A 635 -40.16 6.63 -10.07
N GLU A 636 -40.43 5.36 -10.41
CA GLU A 636 -40.24 4.24 -9.50
C GLU A 636 -38.82 4.33 -8.94
N PRO A 637 -38.60 4.27 -7.62
CA PRO A 637 -37.30 4.59 -7.04
C PRO A 637 -36.16 3.79 -7.65
N GLU A 638 -36.44 2.52 -7.98
CA GLU A 638 -35.50 1.68 -8.70
C GLU A 638 -35.25 2.22 -10.10
N ASN A 639 -36.29 2.51 -10.86
CA ASN A 639 -36.18 3.03 -12.22
C ASN A 639 -35.63 4.47 -12.29
N ALA A 640 -35.99 5.41 -11.42
CA ALA A 640 -35.49 6.79 -11.42
C ALA A 640 -34.02 6.88 -11.00
N SER A 641 -33.66 6.06 -10.02
CA SER A 641 -32.26 5.87 -9.64
C SER A 641 -31.50 5.25 -10.79
N LEU A 642 -32.10 4.25 -11.43
CA LEU A 642 -31.60 3.60 -12.62
C LEU A 642 -31.48 4.60 -13.80
N ILE A 643 -32.39 5.57 -13.96
CA ILE A 643 -32.35 6.57 -15.04
C ILE A 643 -31.35 7.71 -14.76
N ARG A 644 -31.35 8.34 -13.57
CA ARG A 644 -30.43 9.45 -13.20
C ARG A 644 -28.97 9.04 -13.27
N ARG A 645 -28.71 7.82 -12.79
CA ARG A 645 -27.37 7.23 -12.79
C ARG A 645 -26.80 7.14 -14.20
N HIS A 646 -27.67 6.95 -15.18
CA HIS A 646 -27.31 6.77 -16.59
C HIS A 646 -27.72 7.96 -17.46
N ALA A 647 -28.00 9.13 -16.89
CA ALA A 647 -28.29 10.33 -17.66
C ALA A 647 -27.00 10.98 -18.22
N PRO A 648 -27.02 11.65 -19.38
CA PRO A 648 -25.83 12.28 -19.99
C PRO A 648 -25.12 13.36 -19.12
N ARG A 649 -23.76 13.39 -19.09
CA ARG A 649 -22.93 14.43 -18.43
C ARG A 649 -22.60 15.58 -19.38
N ILE A 650 -23.08 16.78 -19.08
CA ILE A 650 -23.09 17.89 -20.04
C ILE A 650 -22.06 18.97 -19.63
N ASN A 651 -21.22 19.44 -20.56
CA ASN A 651 -20.22 20.52 -20.42
C ASN A 651 -19.15 20.37 -19.29
N LEU A 652 -18.38 19.26 -19.24
CA LEU A 652 -17.33 19.02 -18.23
C LEU A 652 -16.16 20.02 -18.29
N SER A 653 -15.54 20.35 -17.15
CA SER A 653 -14.47 21.38 -17.01
C SER A 653 -13.35 20.91 -16.06
N ARG A 654 -12.11 21.40 -16.24
CA ARG A 654 -10.92 21.06 -15.42
C ARG A 654 -10.06 22.30 -15.09
N TYR A 655 -9.52 22.38 -13.87
CA TYR A 655 -8.67 23.49 -13.44
C TYR A 655 -7.30 23.47 -14.14
N PRO A 656 -6.82 24.59 -14.74
CA PRO A 656 -5.67 24.56 -15.65
C PRO A 656 -4.30 24.53 -14.95
N VAL A 657 -4.25 24.74 -13.63
CA VAL A 657 -2.98 24.78 -12.87
C VAL A 657 -2.73 23.43 -12.21
N ASN A 658 -1.53 22.89 -12.41
CA ASN A 658 -0.97 21.83 -11.59
C ASN A 658 -0.28 22.46 -10.38
N VAL A 659 -0.94 22.50 -9.24
CA VAL A 659 -0.41 23.17 -8.04
C VAL A 659 0.71 22.32 -7.43
N PRO A 660 1.95 22.82 -7.30
CA PRO A 660 3.09 22.04 -6.81
C PRO A 660 3.04 21.87 -5.29
N VAL A 661 3.47 20.69 -4.84
CA VAL A 661 3.58 20.34 -3.42
C VAL A 661 4.94 19.66 -3.19
N ILE A 662 5.65 19.98 -2.11
CA ILE A 662 6.84 19.25 -1.66
C ILE A 662 6.45 18.47 -0.41
N ALA A 663 6.57 17.15 -0.47
CA ALA A 663 6.51 16.28 0.70
C ALA A 663 7.95 15.96 1.09
N ASP A 664 8.48 16.59 2.14
CA ASP A 664 9.79 16.24 2.66
C ASP A 664 9.70 15.09 3.68
N ARG A 665 10.82 14.46 4.02
CA ARG A 665 10.90 13.58 5.21
C ARG A 665 10.62 14.36 6.49
N LEU A 666 10.17 13.65 7.54
CA LEU A 666 9.76 14.27 8.82
C LEU A 666 10.81 15.22 9.40
N ALA A 667 12.11 14.91 9.30
CA ALA A 667 13.19 15.75 9.83
C ALA A 667 13.19 17.21 9.31
N ALA A 668 12.64 17.46 8.13
CA ALA A 668 12.50 18.82 7.59
C ALA A 668 11.52 19.66 8.42
N ARG A 669 10.53 19.02 9.07
CA ARG A 669 9.58 19.68 9.98
C ARG A 669 9.88 19.43 11.45
N PHE A 670 10.41 18.27 11.82
CA PHE A 670 10.64 17.90 13.21
C PHE A 670 12.06 17.39 13.42
N SER A 671 12.92 18.20 14.02
CA SER A 671 14.29 17.83 14.38
C SER A 671 14.83 18.72 15.51
N ALA A 672 15.75 18.18 16.30
CA ALA A 672 16.54 18.93 17.28
C ALA A 672 18.01 19.00 16.82
N TRP A 673 18.56 20.21 16.79
CA TRP A 673 19.90 20.51 16.25
C TRP A 673 20.90 20.90 17.34
N TYR A 674 22.10 20.36 17.26
CA TYR A 674 23.21 20.71 18.13
C TYR A 674 24.41 21.16 17.29
N GLU A 675 24.79 22.43 17.41
CA GLU A 675 25.93 23.00 16.70
C GLU A 675 27.22 22.84 17.52
N ILE A 676 28.26 22.28 16.91
CA ILE A 676 29.58 22.13 17.52
C ILE A 676 30.70 22.60 16.59
N PHE A 677 31.85 22.92 17.18
CA PHE A 677 33.12 23.08 16.47
C PHE A 677 33.93 21.79 16.61
N PRO A 678 34.12 20.99 15.54
CA PRO A 678 34.91 19.76 15.60
C PRO A 678 36.30 19.95 16.22
N ARG A 679 36.95 21.09 15.92
CA ARG A 679 38.27 21.46 16.46
C ARG A 679 38.34 21.60 17.98
N SER A 680 37.22 21.80 18.66
CA SER A 680 37.16 21.95 20.12
C SER A 680 36.76 20.66 20.84
N GLN A 681 36.51 19.56 20.11
CA GLN A 681 36.04 18.31 20.72
C GLN A 681 37.17 17.47 21.32
N SER A 682 38.42 17.96 21.27
CA SER A 682 39.57 17.35 21.93
C SER A 682 39.48 17.37 23.46
N MET A 683 38.60 18.21 24.02
CA MET A 683 38.49 18.54 25.44
C MET A 683 39.75 19.20 26.04
N ASP A 684 40.62 19.74 25.18
CA ASP A 684 41.89 20.36 25.55
C ASP A 684 42.11 21.64 24.73
N VAL A 685 42.21 22.78 25.42
CA VAL A 685 42.39 24.10 24.78
C VAL A 685 43.73 24.24 24.04
N THR A 686 44.67 23.34 24.26
CA THR A 686 46.00 23.33 23.61
C THR A 686 46.12 22.35 22.45
N ARG A 687 45.11 21.50 22.24
CA ARG A 687 45.11 20.45 21.21
C ARG A 687 43.91 20.62 20.28
N HIS A 688 44.17 20.74 18.99
CA HIS A 688 43.11 20.72 17.98
C HIS A 688 42.40 19.35 17.97
N GLY A 689 41.07 19.34 17.93
CA GLY A 689 40.26 18.13 17.85
C GLY A 689 40.27 17.51 16.45
N THR A 690 40.04 16.20 16.39
CA THR A 690 39.89 15.44 15.15
C THR A 690 38.45 14.92 14.99
N PHE A 691 38.11 14.35 13.83
CA PHE A 691 36.83 13.64 13.69
C PHE A 691 36.68 12.46 14.66
N ASP A 692 37.77 11.79 15.06
CA ASP A 692 37.72 10.72 16.07
C ASP A 692 37.45 11.28 17.48
N ASP A 693 37.86 12.52 17.78
CA ASP A 693 37.43 13.22 19.01
C ASP A 693 35.91 13.47 19.01
N VAL A 694 35.34 13.85 17.85
CA VAL A 694 33.88 13.98 17.70
C VAL A 694 33.18 12.63 17.89
N ILE A 695 33.69 11.55 17.30
CA ILE A 695 33.14 10.19 17.46
C ILE A 695 33.05 9.81 18.94
N ARG A 696 34.08 10.12 19.73
CA ARG A 696 34.10 9.84 21.18
C ARG A 696 33.04 10.61 21.97
N ARG A 697 32.58 11.76 21.47
CA ARG A 697 31.52 12.59 22.07
C ARG A 697 30.09 12.13 21.74
N LEU A 698 29.90 11.33 20.68
CA LEU A 698 28.56 10.95 20.21
C LEU A 698 27.65 10.31 21.28
N PRO A 699 28.13 9.45 22.21
CA PRO A 699 27.29 8.90 23.27
C PRO A 699 26.66 9.98 24.16
N GLU A 700 27.43 10.99 24.57
CA GLU A 700 26.94 12.08 25.42
C GLU A 700 26.00 13.03 24.65
N ILE A 701 26.28 13.28 23.37
CA ILE A 701 25.40 14.11 22.52
C ILE A 701 24.07 13.38 22.28
N ARG A 702 24.10 12.06 22.12
CA ARG A 702 22.89 11.24 21.99
C ARG A 702 22.04 11.30 23.26
N GLU A 703 22.65 11.32 24.44
CA GLU A 703 21.93 11.48 25.72
C GLU A 703 21.12 12.78 25.77
N LEU A 704 21.66 13.89 25.24
CA LEU A 704 20.94 15.17 25.11
C LEU A 704 19.71 15.08 24.19
N GLY A 705 19.61 14.02 23.38
CA GLY A 705 18.41 13.70 22.59
C GLY A 705 18.32 14.43 21.25
N PHE A 706 19.41 14.99 20.74
CA PHE A 706 19.47 15.65 19.43
C PHE A 706 19.43 14.65 18.26
N ASP A 707 18.93 15.12 17.12
CA ASP A 707 18.78 14.34 15.88
C ASP A 707 19.78 14.80 14.79
N VAL A 708 20.24 16.05 14.86
CA VAL A 708 21.17 16.66 13.88
C VAL A 708 22.39 17.25 14.58
N LEU A 709 23.58 16.85 14.15
CA LEU A 709 24.85 17.41 14.56
C LEU A 709 25.36 18.35 13.47
N TYR A 710 25.35 19.65 13.76
CA TYR A 710 25.73 20.71 12.83
C TYR A 710 27.17 21.15 13.06
N PHE A 711 27.98 21.11 12.01
CA PHE A 711 29.36 21.59 12.02
C PHE A 711 29.49 22.91 11.30
N THR A 712 30.22 23.84 11.93
CA THR A 712 30.85 24.96 11.22
C THR A 712 31.82 24.45 10.14
N PRO A 713 32.30 25.29 9.20
CA PRO A 713 33.11 24.81 8.08
C PRO A 713 34.31 23.96 8.53
N ILE A 714 34.47 22.81 7.88
CA ILE A 714 35.48 21.78 8.19
C ILE A 714 36.69 21.82 7.24
N HIS A 715 36.81 22.90 6.47
CA HIS A 715 37.79 23.05 5.39
C HIS A 715 39.09 23.71 5.88
N PRO A 716 40.20 23.63 5.12
CA PRO A 716 41.43 24.36 5.43
C PRO A 716 41.18 25.86 5.63
N ILE A 717 41.89 26.48 6.58
CA ILE A 717 41.71 27.90 6.95
C ILE A 717 42.89 28.74 6.46
N GLY A 718 42.59 29.88 5.82
CA GLY A 718 43.59 30.82 5.31
C GLY A 718 44.57 31.33 6.38
N LYS A 719 45.78 31.68 5.96
CA LYS A 719 46.85 32.27 6.78
C LYS A 719 46.94 33.78 6.56
N THR A 720 46.67 34.27 5.35
CA THR A 720 46.66 35.69 5.00
C THR A 720 45.50 36.41 5.67
N ASN A 721 45.78 37.53 6.35
CA ASN A 721 44.82 38.31 7.14
C ASN A 721 44.03 37.51 8.18
N ARG A 722 44.55 36.35 8.61
CA ARG A 722 43.90 35.49 9.60
C ARG A 722 43.58 36.30 10.86
N LYS A 723 42.33 36.21 11.30
CA LYS A 723 41.87 36.81 12.55
C LYS A 723 42.39 36.04 13.76
N GLY A 724 42.84 36.76 14.78
CA GLY A 724 43.25 36.20 16.06
C GLY A 724 42.08 36.08 17.05
N LYS A 725 42.38 35.65 18.28
CA LYS A 725 41.39 35.55 19.37
C LYS A 725 40.58 36.83 19.53
N ASN A 726 39.32 36.70 19.94
CA ASN A 726 38.38 37.82 20.10
C ASN A 726 38.24 38.71 18.84
N ASN A 727 38.28 38.11 17.64
CA ASN A 727 38.09 38.81 16.36
C ASN A 727 39.16 39.92 16.14
N THR A 728 40.37 39.74 16.66
CA THR A 728 41.49 40.68 16.45
C THR A 728 41.99 40.60 15.01
N LEU A 729 42.40 41.74 14.44
CA LEU A 729 42.86 41.83 13.04
C LEU A 729 44.20 41.14 12.78
N THR A 730 44.93 40.75 13.82
CA THR A 730 46.25 40.13 13.70
C THR A 730 46.28 38.88 14.56
N ALA A 731 46.39 37.72 13.91
CA ALA A 731 46.61 36.45 14.57
C ALA A 731 48.02 36.36 15.18
N LEU A 732 48.11 35.82 16.40
CA LEU A 732 49.36 35.46 17.05
C LEU A 732 49.79 34.03 16.68
N PRO A 733 51.07 33.66 16.87
CA PRO A 733 51.50 32.27 16.69
C PRO A 733 50.66 31.31 17.55
N GLY A 734 50.04 30.32 16.90
CA GLY A 734 49.13 29.36 17.55
C GLY A 734 47.65 29.70 17.44
N ASP A 735 47.27 30.89 16.96
CA ASP A 735 45.87 31.21 16.71
C ASP A 735 45.30 30.41 15.52
N VAL A 736 44.17 29.75 15.77
CA VAL A 736 43.49 28.84 14.84
C VAL A 736 42.68 29.54 13.76
N GLY A 737 42.38 30.83 13.93
CA GLY A 737 41.64 31.61 12.94
C GLY A 737 40.13 31.33 12.89
N SER A 738 39.46 32.06 12.02
CA SER A 738 38.03 31.87 11.71
C SER A 738 37.82 30.64 10.83
N VAL A 739 36.94 29.73 11.25
CA VAL A 739 36.51 28.58 10.41
C VAL A 739 35.85 29.02 9.10
N TYR A 740 35.28 30.22 9.05
CA TYR A 740 34.64 30.79 7.86
C TYR A 740 35.63 31.35 6.83
N ALA A 741 36.93 31.44 7.16
CA ALA A 741 37.99 31.84 6.23
C ALA A 741 38.49 30.63 5.41
N VAL A 742 37.56 30.04 4.66
CA VAL A 742 37.76 28.79 3.89
C VAL A 742 38.79 28.98 2.79
N GLY A 743 39.78 28.09 2.75
CA GLY A 743 40.78 28.00 1.69
C GLY A 743 42.21 28.21 2.18
N SER A 744 43.11 27.31 1.81
CA SER A 744 44.56 27.49 1.90
C SER A 744 45.23 26.75 0.74
N GLU A 745 46.56 26.71 0.71
CA GLU A 745 47.31 25.86 -0.22
C GLU A 745 46.97 24.36 -0.10
N GLU A 746 46.39 23.94 1.04
CA GLU A 746 46.01 22.56 1.34
C GLU A 746 44.65 22.17 0.75
N GLY A 747 43.85 23.14 0.27
CA GLY A 747 42.58 22.89 -0.40
C GLY A 747 41.49 23.94 -0.13
N GLY A 748 40.34 23.75 -0.80
CA GLY A 748 39.15 24.60 -0.71
C GLY A 748 37.92 23.87 -0.12
N HIS A 749 36.73 24.18 -0.64
CA HIS A 749 35.43 23.66 -0.18
C HIS A 749 35.23 22.14 -0.34
N GLU A 750 36.08 21.45 -1.10
CA GLU A 750 36.06 19.98 -1.25
C GLU A 750 37.05 19.27 -0.32
N ALA A 751 37.92 20.02 0.35
CA ALA A 751 38.95 19.48 1.23
C ALA A 751 38.50 19.48 2.69
N VAL A 752 39.10 18.58 3.48
CA VAL A 752 39.01 18.58 4.94
C VAL A 752 40.24 19.27 5.51
N HIS A 753 40.08 20.06 6.56
CA HIS A 753 41.19 20.67 7.28
C HIS A 753 42.16 19.57 7.79
N PRO A 754 43.47 19.66 7.54
CA PRO A 754 44.42 18.57 7.84
C PRO A 754 44.42 18.16 9.32
N ASP A 755 44.29 19.11 10.24
CA ASP A 755 44.21 18.82 11.69
C ASP A 755 42.90 18.13 12.12
N LEU A 756 41.83 18.17 11.31
CA LEU A 756 40.60 17.40 11.59
C LEU A 756 40.73 15.94 11.15
N GLY A 757 41.55 15.67 10.13
CA GLY A 757 41.78 14.36 9.53
C GLY A 757 41.63 14.37 8.01
N THR A 758 41.20 13.23 7.48
CA THR A 758 41.03 12.95 6.05
C THR A 758 39.56 12.74 5.67
N LEU A 759 39.29 12.62 4.36
CA LEU A 759 37.95 12.24 3.88
C LEU A 759 37.50 10.85 4.37
N ASP A 760 38.44 9.92 4.62
CA ASP A 760 38.10 8.61 5.19
C ASP A 760 37.70 8.73 6.66
N ASP A 761 38.38 9.59 7.42
CA ASP A 761 38.00 9.90 8.81
C ASP A 761 36.61 10.55 8.86
N PHE A 762 36.28 11.42 7.89
CA PHE A 762 34.93 11.98 7.75
C PHE A 762 33.88 10.90 7.46
N ARG A 763 34.15 9.95 6.55
CA ARG A 763 33.23 8.81 6.29
C ARG A 763 33.00 7.98 7.54
N ARG A 764 34.03 7.74 8.35
CA ARG A 764 33.88 7.05 9.65
C ARG A 764 32.98 7.83 10.61
N LEU A 765 33.14 9.15 10.68
CA LEU A 765 32.31 10.02 11.51
C LEU A 765 30.83 10.00 11.07
N VAL A 766 30.55 10.06 9.77
CA VAL A 766 29.18 9.92 9.23
C VAL A 766 28.57 8.59 9.65
N ALA A 767 29.29 7.48 9.44
CA ALA A 767 28.81 6.15 9.82
C ALA A 767 28.56 6.02 11.33
N ALA A 768 29.46 6.55 12.16
CA ALA A 768 29.30 6.56 13.61
C ALA A 768 28.10 7.41 14.05
N SER A 769 27.91 8.59 13.46
CA SER A 769 26.77 9.48 13.76
C SER A 769 25.43 8.80 13.46
N HIS A 770 25.32 8.14 12.30
CA HIS A 770 24.13 7.35 11.95
C HIS A 770 23.88 6.19 12.92
N ALA A 771 24.94 5.50 13.38
CA ALA A 771 24.80 4.42 14.37
C ALA A 771 24.24 4.91 15.72
N TYR A 772 24.49 6.18 16.09
CA TYR A 772 23.87 6.84 17.24
C TYR A 772 22.54 7.54 16.91
N GLY A 773 22.02 7.40 15.69
CA GLY A 773 20.74 7.99 15.28
C GLY A 773 20.79 9.49 15.02
N MET A 774 21.96 10.05 14.68
CA MET A 774 22.16 11.45 14.35
C MET A 774 22.62 11.64 12.91
N GLU A 775 22.14 12.70 12.26
CA GLU A 775 22.59 13.13 10.94
C GLU A 775 23.59 14.27 11.04
N ILE A 776 24.52 14.37 10.08
CA ILE A 776 25.48 15.47 10.00
C ILE A 776 24.91 16.58 9.10
N ALA A 777 24.91 17.80 9.62
CA ALA A 777 24.70 19.02 8.85
C ALA A 777 26.04 19.75 8.65
N LEU A 778 26.38 20.08 7.41
CA LEU A 778 27.57 20.86 7.09
C LEU A 778 27.20 22.31 6.82
N ASP A 779 28.01 23.24 7.32
CA ASP A 779 27.98 24.62 6.87
C ASP A 779 28.40 24.71 5.40
N PHE A 780 27.64 25.46 4.61
CA PHE A 780 27.96 25.81 3.24
C PHE A 780 28.08 27.33 3.10
N ALA A 781 29.29 27.83 3.34
CA ALA A 781 29.64 29.25 3.25
C ALA A 781 30.31 29.58 1.92
N ILE A 782 29.59 30.24 1.02
CA ILE A 782 30.12 30.62 -0.30
C ILE A 782 30.96 31.90 -0.18
N GLN A 783 32.22 31.73 0.18
CA GLN A 783 33.25 32.76 0.33
C GLN A 783 34.64 32.13 0.39
N CYS A 784 35.69 32.92 0.18
CA CYS A 784 37.06 32.41 0.11
C CYS A 784 38.03 33.27 0.91
N SER A 785 38.96 32.64 1.62
CA SER A 785 40.15 33.34 2.12
C SER A 785 41.01 33.84 0.95
N PRO A 786 41.90 34.81 1.16
CA PRO A 786 42.86 35.24 0.13
C PRO A 786 43.78 34.11 -0.38
N ASP A 787 43.93 33.02 0.38
CA ASP A 787 44.78 31.89 0.05
C ASP A 787 44.01 30.74 -0.65
N HIS A 788 42.70 30.89 -0.87
CA HIS A 788 41.89 29.85 -1.50
C HIS A 788 42.35 29.60 -2.95
N PRO A 789 42.45 28.32 -3.41
CA PRO A 789 42.93 28.01 -4.77
C PRO A 789 42.16 28.71 -5.90
N TRP A 790 40.87 28.95 -5.71
CA TRP A 790 40.03 29.72 -6.65
C TRP A 790 40.52 31.14 -6.91
N ILE A 791 41.16 31.83 -5.94
CA ILE A 791 41.69 33.18 -6.17
C ILE A 791 42.72 33.18 -7.32
N LYS A 792 43.53 32.13 -7.40
CA LYS A 792 44.53 31.95 -8.45
C LYS A 792 43.96 31.30 -9.70
N ASN A 793 43.15 30.26 -9.53
CA ASN A 793 42.70 29.39 -10.63
C ASN A 793 41.48 29.95 -11.37
N HIS A 794 40.66 30.76 -10.69
CA HIS A 794 39.41 31.33 -11.18
C HIS A 794 39.29 32.81 -10.79
N PRO A 795 40.23 33.69 -11.21
CA PRO A 795 40.17 35.11 -10.88
C PRO A 795 38.87 35.76 -11.38
N GLU A 796 38.25 35.22 -12.43
CA GLU A 796 36.96 35.67 -12.97
C GLU A 796 35.76 35.46 -12.03
N TRP A 797 35.92 34.63 -10.99
CA TRP A 797 34.89 34.44 -9.96
C TRP A 797 34.91 35.52 -8.89
N PHE A 798 35.80 36.52 -8.97
CA PHE A 798 35.94 37.55 -7.94
C PHE A 798 35.94 38.96 -8.53
N GLU A 799 35.55 39.93 -7.70
CA GLU A 799 35.65 41.35 -8.04
C GLU A 799 37.02 41.90 -7.64
N TRP A 800 37.83 42.24 -8.65
CA TRP A 800 39.13 42.89 -8.48
C TRP A 800 39.00 44.40 -8.57
N ARG A 801 39.66 45.11 -7.65
CA ARG A 801 39.73 46.58 -7.68
C ARG A 801 40.68 47.03 -8.79
N PRO A 802 40.57 48.29 -9.28
CA PRO A 802 41.43 48.79 -10.35
C PRO A 802 42.94 48.78 -10.03
N ASP A 803 43.31 48.75 -8.75
CA ASP A 803 44.70 48.64 -8.30
C ASP A 803 45.20 47.18 -8.20
N GLY A 804 44.38 46.20 -8.62
CA GLY A 804 44.68 44.77 -8.58
C GLY A 804 44.45 44.11 -7.22
N THR A 805 43.90 44.84 -6.24
CA THR A 805 43.57 44.27 -4.92
C THR A 805 42.18 43.64 -4.88
N LEU A 806 42.04 42.58 -4.08
CA LEU A 806 40.77 41.91 -3.88
C LEU A 806 39.92 42.66 -2.85
N LYS A 807 38.62 42.80 -3.11
CA LYS A 807 37.71 43.43 -2.16
C LYS A 807 37.29 42.43 -1.07
N PHE A 808 37.56 42.75 0.19
CA PHE A 808 37.11 41.93 1.32
C PHE A 808 35.59 41.91 1.45
N ALA A 809 35.05 40.85 2.04
CA ALA A 809 33.62 40.73 2.30
C ALA A 809 33.18 41.68 3.44
N GLU A 810 31.98 42.24 3.31
CA GLU A 810 31.36 43.07 4.35
C GLU A 810 29.88 42.70 4.47
N ASN A 811 29.37 42.71 5.71
CA ASN A 811 27.94 42.71 6.01
C ASN A 811 27.68 43.84 7.00
N PRO A 812 27.49 45.09 6.52
CA PRO A 812 27.58 46.28 7.36
C PRO A 812 26.71 46.20 8.63
N PRO A 813 27.27 46.51 9.82
CA PRO A 813 28.59 47.12 10.04
C PRO A 813 29.79 46.14 10.13
N LYS A 814 29.58 44.82 9.98
CA LYS A 814 30.64 43.81 10.11
C LYS A 814 31.58 43.82 8.87
N LYS A 815 32.88 43.76 9.13
CA LYS A 815 33.95 43.63 8.12
C LYS A 815 34.68 42.30 8.31
N TYR A 816 35.02 41.68 7.18
CA TYR A 816 35.67 40.38 7.16
C TYR A 816 36.92 40.42 6.28
N GLU A 817 38.00 40.98 6.83
CA GLU A 817 39.29 41.18 6.17
C GLU A 817 40.02 39.88 5.81
N ASP A 818 39.57 38.76 6.39
CA ASP A 818 40.05 37.40 6.20
C ASP A 818 39.35 36.65 5.05
N ILE A 819 38.36 37.24 4.38
CA ILE A 819 37.60 36.60 3.30
C ILE A 819 37.19 37.57 2.18
N SER A 820 36.86 37.00 1.03
CA SER A 820 36.30 37.67 -0.15
C SER A 820 35.12 36.88 -0.71
N ASN A 821 34.11 37.59 -1.21
CA ASN A 821 32.92 36.99 -1.80
C ASN A 821 33.15 36.68 -3.29
N VAL A 822 32.51 35.62 -3.78
CA VAL A 822 32.46 35.30 -5.21
C VAL A 822 31.41 36.17 -5.94
N HIS A 823 31.64 36.43 -7.22
CA HIS A 823 30.75 37.13 -8.14
C HIS A 823 29.97 36.10 -8.98
N PHE A 824 28.64 36.06 -8.85
CA PHE A 824 27.79 35.01 -9.44
C PHE A 824 27.49 35.15 -10.93
N TYR A 825 27.88 36.27 -11.53
CA TYR A 825 27.56 36.66 -12.91
C TYR A 825 28.82 37.04 -13.69
N GLY A 826 28.67 37.55 -14.91
CA GLY A 826 29.82 37.86 -15.77
C GLY A 826 30.56 36.60 -16.19
N GLY A 827 31.89 36.58 -16.06
CA GLY A 827 32.73 35.44 -16.45
C GLY A 827 32.53 34.16 -15.61
N ALA A 828 31.83 34.26 -14.48
CA ALA A 828 31.60 33.13 -13.57
C ALA A 828 30.40 32.24 -13.94
N LEU A 829 29.49 32.69 -14.80
CA LEU A 829 28.31 31.91 -15.20
C LEU A 829 28.60 31.15 -16.52
N PRO A 830 28.34 29.83 -16.61
CA PRO A 830 27.70 28.96 -15.62
C PRO A 830 28.67 28.23 -14.67
N SER A 831 29.98 28.38 -14.84
CA SER A 831 31.00 27.53 -14.20
C SER A 831 30.92 27.52 -12.67
N LEU A 832 30.77 28.68 -12.03
CA LEU A 832 30.63 28.76 -10.57
C LEU A 832 29.36 28.09 -10.05
N TRP A 833 28.24 28.20 -10.77
CA TRP A 833 26.98 27.58 -10.34
C TRP A 833 27.09 26.04 -10.36
N ILE A 834 27.71 25.52 -11.41
CA ILE A 834 27.98 24.09 -11.58
C ILE A 834 28.92 23.60 -10.48
N GLU A 835 30.03 24.29 -10.24
CA GLU A 835 31.00 23.96 -9.19
C GLU A 835 30.35 23.89 -7.81
N LEU A 836 29.57 24.92 -7.43
CA LEU A 836 28.89 24.96 -6.14
C LEU A 836 27.87 23.83 -5.96
N ARG A 837 27.14 23.47 -7.02
CA ARG A 837 26.25 22.30 -7.02
C ARG A 837 27.05 21.01 -6.83
N ASP A 838 28.16 20.86 -7.55
CA ASP A 838 28.96 19.63 -7.55
C ASP A 838 29.67 19.41 -6.20
N ILE A 839 30.07 20.49 -5.51
CA ILE A 839 30.53 20.44 -4.12
C ILE A 839 29.44 19.84 -3.21
N VAL A 840 28.21 20.37 -3.27
CA VAL A 840 27.10 19.87 -2.44
C VAL A 840 26.77 18.41 -2.76
N LEU A 841 26.74 18.03 -4.05
CA LEU A 841 26.55 16.65 -4.47
C LEU A 841 27.69 15.73 -4.03
N GLY A 842 28.93 16.23 -4.01
CA GLY A 842 30.11 15.52 -3.52
C GLY A 842 29.98 15.17 -2.04
N TRP A 843 29.65 16.15 -1.20
CA TRP A 843 29.40 15.93 0.23
C TRP A 843 28.18 15.06 0.50
N ALA A 844 27.12 15.23 -0.29
CA ALA A 844 25.96 14.34 -0.26
C ALA A 844 26.39 12.90 -0.55
N LYS A 845 27.19 12.64 -1.58
CA LYS A 845 27.68 11.29 -1.88
C LYS A 845 28.48 10.68 -0.72
N LEU A 846 29.13 11.49 0.12
CA LEU A 846 29.83 11.05 1.33
C LEU A 846 28.92 10.85 2.55
N GLY A 847 27.62 11.15 2.43
CA GLY A 847 26.59 10.87 3.42
C GLY A 847 26.08 12.07 4.22
N ALA A 848 26.59 13.29 3.96
CA ALA A 848 26.02 14.50 4.54
C ALA A 848 24.71 14.87 3.82
N ARG A 849 23.56 14.74 4.49
CA ARG A 849 22.23 15.00 3.91
C ARG A 849 21.62 16.34 4.31
N ILE A 850 22.35 17.15 5.06
CA ILE A 850 21.84 18.43 5.56
C ILE A 850 22.90 19.51 5.33
N PHE A 851 22.48 20.65 4.79
CA PHE A 851 23.35 21.80 4.53
C PHE A 851 22.77 23.04 5.17
N ARG A 852 23.48 23.61 6.16
CA ARG A 852 23.21 24.94 6.69
C ARG A 852 23.91 25.93 5.77
N VAL A 853 23.13 26.70 5.02
CA VAL A 853 23.68 27.65 4.05
C VAL A 853 23.89 28.99 4.72
N ASP A 854 25.13 29.48 4.71
CA ASP A 854 25.52 30.76 5.28
C ASP A 854 25.07 31.93 4.42
N ASN A 855 24.39 32.91 5.04
CA ASN A 855 23.99 34.17 4.42
C ASN A 855 23.45 34.05 2.97
N PRO A 856 22.49 33.13 2.66
CA PRO A 856 22.05 32.88 1.29
C PRO A 856 21.37 34.09 0.65
N HIS A 857 20.89 35.03 1.47
CA HIS A 857 20.29 36.30 1.05
C HIS A 857 21.29 37.26 0.38
N THR A 858 22.59 36.97 0.45
CA THR A 858 23.65 37.71 -0.26
C THR A 858 23.98 37.10 -1.63
N LYS A 859 23.32 36.00 -2.00
CA LYS A 859 23.51 35.25 -3.26
C LYS A 859 22.21 35.25 -4.09
N PRO A 860 22.27 35.02 -5.42
CA PRO A 860 21.10 35.15 -6.27
C PRO A 860 20.00 34.11 -5.99
N ILE A 861 18.74 34.54 -6.00
CA ILE A 861 17.57 33.64 -5.82
C ILE A 861 17.47 32.56 -6.94
N PRO A 862 17.62 32.89 -8.23
CA PRO A 862 17.50 31.88 -9.29
C PRO A 862 18.56 30.77 -9.19
N PHE A 863 19.74 31.10 -8.63
CA PHE A 863 20.76 30.10 -8.33
C PHE A 863 20.24 29.09 -7.29
N TRP A 864 19.62 29.55 -6.21
CA TRP A 864 19.07 28.66 -5.19
C TRP A 864 17.89 27.82 -5.71
N GLU A 865 16.99 28.41 -6.49
CA GLU A 865 15.87 27.68 -7.11
C GLU A 865 16.39 26.53 -7.99
N TRP A 866 17.41 26.80 -8.80
CA TRP A 866 18.05 25.81 -9.67
C TRP A 866 18.84 24.77 -8.87
N MET A 867 19.74 25.20 -7.98
CA MET A 867 20.65 24.31 -7.25
C MET A 867 19.89 23.36 -6.33
N ILE A 868 18.92 23.85 -5.57
CA ILE A 868 18.12 23.01 -4.66
C ILE A 868 17.28 22.01 -5.45
N ALA A 869 16.68 22.41 -6.58
CA ALA A 869 15.95 21.48 -7.43
C ALA A 869 16.86 20.39 -8.02
N GLU A 870 18.04 20.76 -8.52
CA GLU A 870 19.04 19.82 -9.04
C GLU A 870 19.55 18.83 -7.99
N VAL A 871 19.75 19.28 -6.75
CA VAL A 871 20.18 18.42 -5.65
C VAL A 871 19.03 17.52 -5.20
N ASN A 872 17.84 18.05 -4.96
CA ASN A 872 16.70 17.23 -4.52
C ASN A 872 16.18 16.26 -5.58
N ALA A 873 16.42 16.51 -6.87
CA ALA A 873 16.13 15.54 -7.92
C ALA A 873 17.02 14.27 -7.81
N ARG A 874 18.25 14.40 -7.31
CA ARG A 874 19.20 13.29 -7.14
C ARG A 874 19.17 12.70 -5.72
N TYR A 875 18.96 13.56 -4.73
CA TYR A 875 18.88 13.26 -3.30
C TYR A 875 17.69 14.00 -2.67
N PRO A 876 16.45 13.49 -2.83
CA PRO A 876 15.24 14.15 -2.31
C PRO A 876 15.18 14.22 -0.79
N ASP A 877 16.01 13.45 -0.09
CA ASP A 877 16.21 13.48 1.36
C ASP A 877 17.10 14.63 1.85
N VAL A 878 17.77 15.37 0.95
CA VAL A 878 18.63 16.50 1.32
C VAL A 878 17.82 17.69 1.81
N ILE A 879 18.22 18.23 2.98
CA ILE A 879 17.62 19.40 3.62
C ILE A 879 18.56 20.59 3.52
N PHE A 880 18.05 21.72 3.03
CA PHE A 880 18.72 23.00 3.11
C PHE A 880 18.11 23.89 4.20
N LEU A 881 18.95 24.41 5.09
CA LEU A 881 18.60 25.41 6.10
C LEU A 881 19.15 26.78 5.66
N ALA A 882 18.27 27.76 5.48
CA ALA A 882 18.66 29.13 5.15
C ALA A 882 19.01 29.94 6.41
N GLU A 883 20.27 30.32 6.58
CA GLU A 883 20.66 31.32 7.60
C GLU A 883 20.48 32.75 7.07
N ALA A 884 19.23 33.21 7.09
CA ALA A 884 18.89 34.50 6.51
C ALA A 884 18.31 35.46 7.57
N PHE A 885 19.16 36.10 8.36
CA PHE A 885 18.77 37.22 9.23
C PHE A 885 18.68 38.52 8.43
N THR A 886 17.70 38.61 7.55
CA THR A 886 17.47 39.74 6.64
C THR A 886 16.03 40.21 6.72
N ARG A 887 15.54 41.07 5.82
CA ARG A 887 14.13 41.53 5.82
C ARG A 887 13.14 40.39 5.52
N PRO A 888 11.89 40.44 6.05
CA PRO A 888 10.95 39.31 5.98
C PRO A 888 10.64 38.81 4.56
N LYS A 889 10.52 39.70 3.59
CA LYS A 889 10.21 39.32 2.19
C LYS A 889 11.28 38.42 1.58
N MET A 890 12.55 38.68 1.86
CA MET A 890 13.66 37.86 1.35
C MET A 890 13.67 36.50 2.04
N MET A 891 13.45 36.44 3.36
CA MET A 891 13.32 35.19 4.10
C MET A 891 12.18 34.31 3.53
N LYS A 892 10.99 34.89 3.33
CA LYS A 892 9.84 34.20 2.73
C LYS A 892 10.14 33.70 1.31
N LYS A 893 10.84 34.50 0.49
CA LYS A 893 11.19 34.11 -0.87
C LYS A 893 12.22 32.97 -0.92
N LEU A 894 13.20 32.95 -0.01
CA LEU A 894 14.15 31.83 0.09
C LEU A 894 13.44 30.53 0.48
N ALA A 895 12.52 30.57 1.45
CA ALA A 895 11.71 29.40 1.76
C ALA A 895 10.93 28.91 0.52
N LYS A 896 10.27 29.80 -0.22
CA LYS A 896 9.56 29.46 -1.47
C LYS A 896 10.48 28.94 -2.58
N ALA A 897 11.74 29.38 -2.62
CA ALA A 897 12.73 28.96 -3.62
C ALA A 897 13.14 27.49 -3.48
N GLY A 898 12.89 26.87 -2.32
CA GLY A 898 13.12 25.44 -2.11
C GLY A 898 13.70 25.09 -0.75
N TYR A 899 14.19 26.06 0.03
CA TYR A 899 14.78 25.80 1.34
C TYR A 899 13.81 25.09 2.28
N GLN A 900 14.18 23.90 2.75
CA GLN A 900 13.35 23.08 3.61
C GLN A 900 13.12 23.70 4.98
N GLN A 901 14.13 24.40 5.51
CA GLN A 901 14.09 25.09 6.79
C GLN A 901 14.65 26.50 6.67
N SER A 902 14.33 27.36 7.64
CA SER A 902 14.83 28.72 7.69
C SER A 902 15.05 29.18 9.13
N TYR A 903 16.19 29.84 9.39
CA TYR A 903 16.37 30.61 10.61
C TYR A 903 15.30 31.70 10.74
N THR A 904 15.14 32.22 11.95
CA THR A 904 14.00 33.08 12.30
C THR A 904 14.44 34.24 13.18
N TYR A 905 13.52 35.17 13.47
CA TYR A 905 13.80 36.24 14.41
C TYR A 905 13.60 35.84 15.88
N PHE A 906 13.49 34.56 16.19
CA PHE A 906 13.16 34.07 17.53
C PHE A 906 14.04 34.69 18.63
N THR A 907 15.35 34.80 18.41
CA THR A 907 16.32 35.38 19.35
C THR A 907 16.07 36.84 19.72
N TRP A 908 15.28 37.57 18.92
CA TRP A 908 14.89 38.97 19.17
C TRP A 908 13.39 39.13 19.42
N ARG A 909 12.72 38.07 19.89
CA ARG A 909 11.32 38.08 20.34
C ARG A 909 11.29 37.55 21.76
N ASP A 910 11.20 38.44 22.74
CA ASP A 910 11.33 38.09 24.16
C ASP A 910 10.06 38.37 24.95
N THR A 911 9.25 39.33 24.50
CA THR A 911 8.00 39.67 25.18
C THR A 911 6.85 38.80 24.72
N LYS A 912 5.82 38.66 25.56
CA LYS A 912 4.61 37.89 25.22
C LYS A 912 3.95 38.34 23.91
N PRO A 913 3.72 39.65 23.64
CA PRO A 913 3.11 40.08 22.38
C PRO A 913 3.98 39.75 21.15
N GLU A 914 5.30 39.91 21.26
CA GLU A 914 6.25 39.59 20.19
C GLU A 914 6.25 38.10 19.84
N LEU A 915 6.26 37.23 20.86
CA LEU A 915 6.22 35.78 20.69
C LEU A 915 4.90 35.33 20.08
N ILE A 916 3.77 35.83 20.59
CA ILE A 916 2.43 35.51 20.04
C ILE A 916 2.36 35.93 18.57
N ALA A 917 2.65 37.21 18.27
CA ALA A 917 2.54 37.73 16.92
C ALA A 917 3.41 36.94 15.94
N TYR A 918 4.65 36.63 16.32
CA TYR A 918 5.58 35.94 15.43
C TYR A 918 5.22 34.46 15.22
N SER A 919 4.82 33.76 16.28
CA SER A 919 4.36 32.37 16.17
C SER A 919 3.07 32.25 15.38
N THR A 920 2.12 33.19 15.54
CA THR A 920 0.89 33.23 14.73
C THR A 920 1.18 33.54 13.26
N GLU A 921 2.12 34.45 12.96
CA GLU A 921 2.55 34.70 11.58
C GLU A 921 3.11 33.42 10.94
N LEU A 922 4.01 32.73 11.66
CA LEU A 922 4.61 31.49 11.19
C LEU A 922 3.56 30.39 10.97
N ALA A 923 2.64 30.21 11.92
CA ALA A 923 1.63 29.15 11.90
C ALA A 923 0.49 29.38 10.88
N GLY A 924 0.22 30.63 10.49
CA GLY A 924 -0.79 30.98 9.47
C GLY A 924 -0.33 30.64 8.05
N ASP A 925 -0.70 31.47 7.07
CA ASP A 925 -0.41 31.23 5.64
C ASP A 925 1.08 30.98 5.34
N MET A 926 1.99 31.54 6.14
CA MET A 926 3.43 31.32 6.00
C MET A 926 3.82 29.86 6.25
N GLY A 927 3.08 29.16 7.11
CA GLY A 927 3.30 27.76 7.46
C GLY A 927 3.09 26.78 6.30
N GLU A 928 2.42 27.23 5.23
CA GLU A 928 2.28 26.47 4.00
C GLU A 928 3.60 26.26 3.25
N TYR A 929 4.64 27.08 3.48
CA TYR A 929 5.91 26.99 2.75
C TYR A 929 7.16 27.26 3.59
N TYR A 930 7.02 27.76 4.83
CA TYR A 930 8.13 28.14 5.70
C TYR A 930 8.20 27.23 6.92
N ARG A 931 9.34 26.59 7.18
CA ARG A 931 9.55 25.78 8.39
C ARG A 931 10.57 26.46 9.30
N PRO A 932 10.14 27.00 10.46
CA PRO A 932 11.02 27.76 11.34
C PRO A 932 12.00 26.85 12.07
N ASN A 933 13.30 27.14 11.98
CA ASN A 933 14.32 26.55 12.85
C ASN A 933 14.65 27.55 13.97
N PHE A 934 14.19 27.26 15.20
CA PHE A 934 14.39 28.11 16.38
C PHE A 934 15.69 27.73 17.08
N PHE A 935 16.80 28.27 16.59
CA PHE A 935 18.04 28.30 17.37
C PHE A 935 17.90 29.27 18.55
N ALA A 936 18.18 28.81 19.76
CA ALA A 936 18.11 29.65 20.96
C ALA A 936 19.33 30.57 21.11
N ASN A 937 20.47 30.16 20.55
CA ASN A 937 21.70 30.92 20.39
C ASN A 937 22.44 30.42 19.13
N THR A 938 23.43 31.17 18.66
CA THR A 938 24.37 30.73 17.61
C THR A 938 25.77 31.29 17.95
N PRO A 939 26.86 30.83 17.31
CA PRO A 939 28.20 31.41 17.55
C PRO A 939 28.29 32.92 17.28
N ASP A 940 27.36 33.47 16.50
CA ASP A 940 27.25 34.89 16.17
C ASP A 940 26.20 35.65 16.99
N ILE A 941 25.30 34.95 17.67
CA ILE A 941 24.18 35.51 18.42
C ILE A 941 24.17 34.91 19.83
N ASN A 942 24.75 35.66 20.77
CA ASN A 942 24.53 35.60 22.20
C ASN A 942 23.43 36.61 22.57
N PRO A 943 22.14 36.20 22.59
CA PRO A 943 21.01 37.13 22.75
C PRO A 943 21.11 37.96 24.02
N ILE A 944 20.81 39.26 23.95
CA ILE A 944 20.87 40.19 25.10
C ILE A 944 20.06 39.66 26.29
N TYR A 945 18.91 39.02 26.03
CA TYR A 945 18.09 38.39 27.06
C TYR A 945 18.91 37.39 27.92
N LEU A 946 19.68 36.51 27.28
CA LEU A 946 20.47 35.46 27.96
C LEU A 946 21.66 36.03 28.74
N GLN A 947 22.25 37.13 28.27
CA GLN A 947 23.40 37.79 28.92
C GLN A 947 23.10 38.23 30.36
N THR A 948 21.83 38.52 30.68
CA THR A 948 21.43 39.10 31.98
C THR A 948 20.42 38.27 32.76
N SER A 949 19.86 37.21 32.17
CA SER A 949 18.78 36.42 32.77
C SER A 949 19.27 35.33 33.73
N GLY A 950 20.55 34.92 33.65
CA GLY A 950 21.05 33.75 34.36
C GLY A 950 20.36 32.45 33.90
N ARG A 951 20.55 31.37 34.67
CA ARG A 951 20.09 30.01 34.35
C ARG A 951 18.60 29.92 33.96
N SER A 952 17.73 30.64 34.68
CA SER A 952 16.28 30.64 34.43
C SER A 952 15.94 31.13 33.02
N GLY A 953 16.66 32.13 32.48
CA GLY A 953 16.44 32.56 31.11
C GLY A 953 16.81 31.50 30.07
N PHE A 954 17.87 30.72 30.29
CA PHE A 954 18.21 29.59 29.42
C PHE A 954 17.11 28.52 29.44
N VAL A 955 16.55 28.21 30.62
CA VAL A 955 15.38 27.31 30.76
C VAL A 955 14.18 27.85 29.97
N ILE A 956 13.87 29.14 30.11
CA ILE A 956 12.77 29.81 29.41
C ILE A 956 12.95 29.74 27.89
N ARG A 957 14.12 30.13 27.37
CA ARG A 957 14.40 30.16 25.93
C ARG A 957 14.45 28.76 25.33
N ALA A 958 15.03 27.78 26.05
CA ALA A 958 15.03 26.39 25.63
C ALA A 958 13.60 25.84 25.50
N THR A 959 12.76 26.06 26.53
CA THR A 959 11.36 25.62 26.49
C THR A 959 10.62 26.27 25.33
N LEU A 960 10.66 27.61 25.21
CA LEU A 960 9.98 28.31 24.12
C LEU A 960 10.43 27.83 22.73
N ALA A 961 11.73 27.65 22.52
CA ALA A 961 12.26 27.14 21.26
C ALA A 961 11.73 25.72 20.95
N ALA A 962 11.83 24.86 21.95
CA ALA A 962 11.48 23.44 21.88
C ALA A 962 9.97 23.17 21.80
N THR A 963 9.09 24.06 22.26
CA THR A 963 7.64 23.82 22.27
C THR A 963 6.87 24.68 21.29
N LEU A 964 7.33 25.89 20.94
CA LEU A 964 6.68 26.70 19.90
C LEU A 964 7.03 26.21 18.50
N SER A 965 8.30 25.87 18.24
CA SER A 965 8.73 25.34 16.94
C SER A 965 8.87 23.82 16.97
N SER A 966 8.56 23.18 15.84
CA SER A 966 8.84 21.77 15.61
C SER A 966 10.30 21.52 15.20
N VAL A 967 11.06 22.54 14.77
CA VAL A 967 12.52 22.47 14.61
C VAL A 967 13.20 23.48 15.54
N TRP A 968 14.13 23.02 16.37
CA TRP A 968 14.88 23.87 17.28
C TRP A 968 16.34 23.47 17.35
N GLY A 969 17.19 24.38 17.82
CA GLY A 969 18.61 24.11 17.98
C GLY A 969 19.29 24.93 19.06
N ILE A 970 20.48 24.48 19.45
CA ILE A 970 21.38 25.22 20.34
C ILE A 970 22.82 25.07 19.85
N TYR A 971 23.64 26.05 20.19
CA TYR A 971 25.09 26.00 20.03
C TYR A 971 25.75 25.58 21.34
N ASN A 972 26.69 24.61 21.25
CA ASN A 972 27.50 24.07 22.34
C ASN A 972 28.06 25.20 23.22
N GLY A 973 27.72 25.17 24.51
CA GLY A 973 27.87 26.32 25.40
C GLY A 973 26.57 26.65 26.13
N PHE A 974 25.45 26.52 25.41
CA PHE A 974 24.12 26.89 25.89
C PHE A 974 23.70 26.07 27.12
N GLU A 975 24.00 24.78 27.14
CA GLU A 975 23.64 23.89 28.24
C GLU A 975 24.39 24.21 29.54
N MET A 976 25.55 24.84 29.46
CA MET A 976 26.29 25.38 30.60
C MET A 976 25.86 26.81 30.98
N CYS A 977 24.84 27.35 30.31
CA CYS A 977 24.39 28.74 30.44
C CYS A 977 25.51 29.76 30.14
N GLU A 978 26.37 29.46 29.16
CA GLU A 978 27.40 30.39 28.70
C GLU A 978 26.73 31.61 28.05
N ALA A 979 27.01 32.79 28.60
CA ALA A 979 26.34 34.03 28.19
C ALA A 979 27.27 35.26 28.23
N GLU A 980 28.55 35.10 28.55
CA GLU A 980 29.45 36.24 28.73
C GLU A 980 29.64 36.98 27.39
N PRO A 981 29.22 38.25 27.30
CA PRO A 981 29.27 38.97 26.04
C PRO A 981 30.61 39.68 25.84
N TYR A 982 31.02 39.82 24.58
CA TYR A 982 31.93 40.89 24.22
C TYR A 982 31.24 42.23 24.55
N PRO A 983 31.88 43.17 25.28
CA PRO A 983 31.21 44.34 25.82
C PRO A 983 30.35 45.10 24.79
N GLY A 984 29.06 45.23 25.09
CA GLY A 984 28.10 45.99 24.27
C GLY A 984 27.65 45.31 22.97
N LYS A 985 27.90 44.01 22.80
CA LYS A 985 27.56 43.25 21.58
C LYS A 985 26.81 41.96 21.88
N GLU A 986 26.20 41.38 20.85
CA GLU A 986 25.64 40.02 20.88
C GLU A 986 26.70 38.95 20.53
N GLU A 987 27.99 39.30 20.51
CA GLU A 987 29.08 38.34 20.29
C GLU A 987 29.50 37.73 21.63
N TYR A 988 29.84 36.45 21.66
CA TYR A 988 30.45 35.82 22.84
C TYR A 988 31.84 36.38 23.12
N LEU A 989 32.18 36.61 24.40
CA LEU A 989 33.56 36.81 24.81
C LEU A 989 34.35 35.52 24.57
N ASN A 990 35.60 35.65 24.13
CA ASN A 990 36.48 34.52 23.83
C ASN A 990 35.80 33.55 22.85
N SER A 991 35.21 34.09 21.77
CA SER A 991 34.37 33.32 20.85
C SER A 991 35.12 32.14 20.24
N GLU A 992 34.50 30.96 20.28
CA GLU A 992 35.03 29.71 19.71
C GLU A 992 35.26 29.79 18.19
N LYS A 993 34.69 30.79 17.51
CA LYS A 993 35.01 31.11 16.12
C LYS A 993 36.48 31.42 15.91
N TYR A 994 37.18 31.93 16.91
CA TYR A 994 38.58 32.38 16.79
C TYR A 994 39.56 31.63 17.70
N GLU A 995 39.08 30.74 18.57
CA GLU A 995 39.93 29.96 19.47
C GLU A 995 39.35 28.56 19.78
N LEU A 996 40.20 27.67 20.29
CA LEU A 996 39.78 26.36 20.80
C LEU A 996 39.14 26.51 22.17
N LYS A 997 38.04 25.79 22.42
CA LYS A 997 37.40 25.71 23.75
C LYS A 997 37.42 24.29 24.28
N ALA A 998 37.50 24.15 25.60
CA ALA A 998 37.23 22.92 26.32
C ALA A 998 36.11 23.20 27.32
N TRP A 999 35.07 22.39 27.29
CA TRP A 999 33.83 22.62 28.03
C TRP A 999 33.72 21.70 29.24
N ASP A 1000 33.29 22.23 30.39
CA ASP A 1000 32.89 21.42 31.54
C ASP A 1000 31.38 21.16 31.50
N TYR A 1001 31.00 20.03 30.88
CA TYR A 1001 29.60 19.61 30.71
C TYR A 1001 28.89 19.21 32.00
N HIS A 1002 29.62 19.11 33.12
CA HIS A 1002 29.06 18.78 34.43
C HIS A 1002 29.11 19.96 35.41
N ARG A 1003 29.49 21.15 34.93
CA ARG A 1003 29.51 22.39 35.72
C ARG A 1003 28.19 22.57 36.51
N PRO A 1004 28.24 22.84 37.82
CA PRO A 1004 27.05 23.11 38.62
C PRO A 1004 26.23 24.26 38.03
N GLY A 1005 24.91 24.09 37.99
CA GLY A 1005 23.98 25.09 37.44
C GLY A 1005 23.69 24.95 35.94
N ASN A 1006 24.23 23.93 35.27
CA ASN A 1006 23.85 23.60 33.90
C ASN A 1006 22.34 23.25 33.76
N ILE A 1007 21.87 23.16 32.52
CA ILE A 1007 20.49 22.82 32.17
C ILE A 1007 20.39 21.56 31.29
N ARG A 1008 21.40 20.68 31.31
CA ARG A 1008 21.41 19.44 30.50
C ARG A 1008 20.18 18.59 30.76
N ASP A 1009 19.83 18.34 32.02
CA ASP A 1009 18.65 17.54 32.38
C ASP A 1009 17.35 18.13 31.82
N HIS A 1010 17.25 19.47 31.76
CA HIS A 1010 16.10 20.14 31.18
C HIS A 1010 16.04 19.94 29.66
N ILE A 1011 17.17 20.04 28.97
CA ILE A 1011 17.28 19.79 27.52
C ILE A 1011 16.93 18.33 27.18
N ILE A 1012 17.47 17.37 27.95
CA ILE A 1012 17.15 15.94 27.82
C ILE A 1012 15.64 15.74 27.94
N LYS A 1013 15.03 16.29 29.00
CA LYS A 1013 13.56 16.22 29.20
C LYS A 1013 12.80 16.86 28.05
N LEU A 1014 13.19 18.03 27.56
CA LEU A 1014 12.52 18.70 26.45
C LEU A 1014 12.56 17.85 25.17
N ASN A 1015 13.71 17.27 24.82
CA ASN A 1015 13.83 16.44 23.62
C ASN A 1015 13.05 15.11 23.76
N HIS A 1016 13.01 14.50 24.95
CA HIS A 1016 12.13 13.35 25.21
C HIS A 1016 10.65 13.72 25.10
N ILE A 1017 10.22 14.82 25.75
CA ILE A 1017 8.85 15.33 25.67
C ILE A 1017 8.45 15.56 24.21
N ARG A 1018 9.30 16.21 23.42
CA ARG A 1018 9.07 16.43 21.99
C ARG A 1018 8.92 15.12 21.22
N ARG A 1019 9.79 14.15 21.47
CA ARG A 1019 9.77 12.85 20.80
C ARG A 1019 8.53 12.03 21.14
N ASP A 1020 8.02 12.12 22.37
CA ASP A 1020 6.89 11.31 22.84
C ASP A 1020 5.51 11.97 22.61
N ASN A 1021 5.46 13.22 22.13
CA ASN A 1021 4.22 13.98 21.99
C ASN A 1021 4.08 14.57 20.57
N PRO A 1022 3.35 13.90 19.67
CA PRO A 1022 3.17 14.31 18.27
C PRO A 1022 2.60 15.72 18.07
N ALA A 1023 1.89 16.26 19.05
CA ALA A 1023 1.42 17.65 18.99
C ALA A 1023 2.56 18.68 18.87
N LEU A 1024 3.78 18.32 19.27
CA LEU A 1024 4.97 19.16 19.13
C LEU A 1024 5.71 18.99 17.79
N TRP A 1025 5.29 18.04 16.94
CA TRP A 1025 5.93 17.75 15.66
C TRP A 1025 5.50 18.68 14.53
N ASP A 1026 4.44 19.47 14.75
CA ASP A 1026 4.01 20.54 13.87
C ASP A 1026 4.03 21.87 14.64
N PHE A 1027 4.35 22.98 13.99
CA PHE A 1027 4.32 24.31 14.59
C PHE A 1027 3.03 25.08 14.23
N ARG A 1028 2.29 24.62 13.20
CA ARG A 1028 1.08 25.28 12.68
C ARG A 1028 -0.13 25.13 13.62
N ASN A 1029 -0.13 24.10 14.46
CA ASN A 1029 -1.22 23.77 15.37
C ASN A 1029 -1.19 24.56 16.71
N VAL A 1030 -0.44 25.66 16.79
CA VAL A 1030 -0.34 26.46 18.01
C VAL A 1030 -1.59 27.32 18.22
N THR A 1031 -2.16 27.22 19.42
CA THR A 1031 -3.28 28.04 19.88
C THR A 1031 -2.90 28.76 21.16
N PHE A 1032 -2.82 30.09 21.13
CA PHE A 1032 -2.57 30.89 22.33
C PHE A 1032 -3.83 30.99 23.20
N THR A 1033 -3.69 30.78 24.50
CA THR A 1033 -4.81 30.80 25.45
C THR A 1033 -4.77 32.03 26.35
N GLY A 1034 -5.88 32.32 27.04
CA GLY A 1034 -5.91 33.36 28.05
C GLY A 1034 -4.91 33.06 29.17
N ALA A 1035 -3.92 33.94 29.36
CA ALA A 1035 -3.06 33.97 30.53
C ALA A 1035 -3.01 35.44 31.00
N TYR A 1036 -3.72 35.77 32.06
CA TYR A 1036 -4.01 37.15 32.46
C TYR A 1036 -2.86 37.79 33.26
N ASN A 1037 -1.65 37.74 32.70
CA ASN A 1037 -0.44 38.44 33.11
C ASN A 1037 0.44 38.66 31.86
N HIS A 1038 1.07 39.83 31.72
CA HIS A 1038 1.94 40.13 30.58
C HIS A 1038 3.24 39.33 30.58
N GLN A 1039 3.68 38.85 31.75
CA GLN A 1039 4.89 38.06 31.94
C GLN A 1039 4.64 36.55 31.88
N ILE A 1040 3.40 36.07 31.77
CA ILE A 1040 3.12 34.64 31.59
C ILE A 1040 2.46 34.43 30.22
N ILE A 1041 3.12 33.65 29.37
CA ILE A 1041 2.56 33.21 28.09
C ILE A 1041 1.96 31.80 28.25
N GLY A 1042 0.77 31.60 27.69
CA GLY A 1042 0.05 30.33 27.69
C GLY A 1042 -0.35 29.93 26.27
N TYR A 1043 -0.08 28.68 25.89
CA TYR A 1043 -0.44 28.15 24.58
C TYR A 1043 -0.60 26.64 24.61
N ALA A 1044 -1.43 26.14 23.72
CA ALA A 1044 -1.68 24.75 23.49
C ALA A 1044 -1.27 24.35 22.07
N LYS A 1045 -0.85 23.10 21.91
CA LYS A 1045 -0.65 22.44 20.62
C LYS A 1045 -1.37 21.10 20.68
N THR A 1046 -2.15 20.80 19.64
CA THR A 1046 -3.00 19.62 19.62
C THR A 1046 -2.84 18.90 18.28
N THR A 1047 -2.83 17.57 18.29
CA THR A 1047 -2.91 16.77 17.07
C THR A 1047 -4.26 16.99 16.39
N PRO A 1048 -4.36 16.81 15.05
CA PRO A 1048 -5.63 16.94 14.34
C PRO A 1048 -6.77 16.09 14.92
N ASP A 1049 -6.45 14.88 15.40
CA ASP A 1049 -7.43 13.95 15.98
C ASP A 1049 -7.77 14.24 17.46
N GLY A 1050 -7.12 15.23 18.08
CA GLY A 1050 -7.36 15.62 19.48
C GLY A 1050 -6.80 14.67 20.54
N ASP A 1051 -6.11 13.60 20.14
CA ASP A 1051 -5.61 12.52 21.02
C ASP A 1051 -4.33 12.88 21.80
N ASN A 1052 -3.60 13.90 21.36
CA ASN A 1052 -2.46 14.47 22.05
C ASN A 1052 -2.58 16.00 22.12
N CYS A 1053 -2.74 16.53 23.33
CA CYS A 1053 -2.82 17.96 23.59
C CYS A 1053 -1.76 18.37 24.61
N ILE A 1054 -0.85 19.25 24.21
CA ILE A 1054 0.21 19.80 25.05
C ILE A 1054 -0.10 21.26 25.36
N PHE A 1055 -0.24 21.58 26.64
CA PHE A 1055 -0.47 22.92 27.15
C PHE A 1055 0.76 23.41 27.91
N VAL A 1056 1.26 24.58 27.56
CA VAL A 1056 2.51 25.14 28.10
C VAL A 1056 2.23 26.51 28.69
N LEU A 1057 2.72 26.73 29.92
CA LEU A 1057 2.82 28.07 30.51
C LEU A 1057 4.28 28.39 30.81
N VAL A 1058 4.72 29.58 30.45
CA VAL A 1058 6.09 30.05 30.66
C VAL A 1058 6.06 31.42 31.32
N ASN A 1059 6.75 31.56 32.45
CA ASN A 1059 7.09 32.85 33.01
C ASN A 1059 8.26 33.44 32.22
N LEU A 1060 8.03 34.54 31.53
CA LEU A 1060 9.00 35.28 30.72
C LEU A 1060 9.88 36.21 31.57
N ASP A 1061 9.56 36.41 32.84
CA ASP A 1061 10.42 37.10 33.80
C ASP A 1061 11.42 36.09 34.39
N PRO A 1062 12.72 36.17 34.08
CA PRO A 1062 13.70 35.21 34.59
C PRO A 1062 14.06 35.43 36.06
N ARG A 1063 13.59 36.50 36.70
CA ARG A 1063 14.01 36.91 38.05
C ARG A 1063 12.91 36.80 39.09
N ASN A 1064 11.67 37.13 38.74
CA ASN A 1064 10.60 37.26 39.72
C ASN A 1064 9.50 36.20 39.55
N ARG A 1065 8.93 35.78 40.68
CA ARG A 1065 7.70 34.98 40.72
C ARG A 1065 6.54 35.77 40.10
N GLN A 1066 5.87 35.14 39.13
CA GLN A 1066 4.70 35.69 38.47
C GLN A 1066 3.49 34.82 38.76
N GLU A 1067 2.33 35.45 38.98
CA GLU A 1067 1.05 34.76 39.10
C GLU A 1067 0.10 35.20 38.00
N CYS A 1068 -0.75 34.29 37.51
CA CYS A 1068 -1.85 34.66 36.65
C CYS A 1068 -3.05 33.74 36.83
N THR A 1069 -4.22 34.27 36.48
CA THR A 1069 -5.34 33.44 36.04
C THR A 1069 -5.05 32.98 34.61
N TYR A 1070 -5.32 31.72 34.28
CA TYR A 1070 -5.16 31.17 32.93
C TYR A 1070 -6.38 30.35 32.52
N GLU A 1071 -6.56 30.23 31.22
CA GLU A 1071 -7.62 29.44 30.60
C GLU A 1071 -7.07 28.09 30.13
N VAL A 1072 -7.67 27.03 30.66
CA VAL A 1072 -7.50 25.68 30.16
C VAL A 1072 -8.23 25.57 28.82
N PRO A 1073 -7.58 25.05 27.76
CA PRO A 1073 -8.15 24.99 26.41
C PRO A 1073 -9.18 23.87 26.25
N LEU A 1074 -10.24 23.87 27.07
CA LEU A 1074 -11.27 22.83 27.11
C LEU A 1074 -11.96 22.62 25.74
N TRP A 1075 -12.12 23.70 24.97
CA TRP A 1075 -12.71 23.66 23.64
C TRP A 1075 -11.89 22.85 22.62
N LEU A 1076 -10.55 22.78 22.79
CA LEU A 1076 -9.70 21.94 21.93
C LEU A 1076 -9.89 20.43 22.19
N LEU A 1077 -10.51 20.08 23.32
CA LEU A 1077 -10.84 18.70 23.71
C LEU A 1077 -12.35 18.42 23.61
N GLY A 1078 -13.12 19.31 22.98
CA GLY A 1078 -14.58 19.18 22.85
C GLY A 1078 -15.33 19.27 24.18
N GLN A 1079 -14.72 19.85 25.23
CA GLN A 1079 -15.34 20.01 26.55
C GLN A 1079 -16.02 21.39 26.70
N PRO A 1080 -17.14 21.50 27.42
CA PRO A 1080 -17.76 22.78 27.75
C PRO A 1080 -16.90 23.58 28.74
N ASP A 1081 -17.17 24.88 28.90
CA ASP A 1081 -16.40 25.79 29.76
C ASP A 1081 -16.39 25.39 31.26
N ASP A 1082 -17.32 24.55 31.71
CA ASP A 1082 -17.41 23.97 33.06
C ASP A 1082 -16.94 22.49 33.14
N GLY A 1083 -16.43 21.95 32.03
CA GLY A 1083 -15.95 20.58 31.88
C GLY A 1083 -14.69 20.26 32.68
N THR A 1084 -14.31 18.99 32.71
CA THR A 1084 -13.12 18.48 33.43
C THR A 1084 -12.08 17.99 32.44
N VAL A 1085 -10.80 18.05 32.81
CA VAL A 1085 -9.66 17.51 32.05
C VAL A 1085 -8.65 16.85 32.99
N GLU A 1086 -8.11 15.71 32.57
CA GLU A 1086 -6.95 15.08 33.21
C GLU A 1086 -5.66 15.75 32.73
N VAL A 1087 -4.76 16.03 33.66
CA VAL A 1087 -3.50 16.73 33.42
C VAL A 1087 -2.33 15.89 33.89
N GLU A 1088 -1.34 15.70 33.04
CA GLU A 1088 -0.04 15.12 33.40
C GLU A 1088 1.07 16.15 33.23
N ASP A 1089 1.84 16.37 34.30
CA ASP A 1089 2.97 17.27 34.28
C ASP A 1089 4.19 16.57 33.66
N LEU A 1090 4.58 16.92 32.43
CA LEU A 1090 5.62 16.19 31.72
C LEU A 1090 7.04 16.48 32.23
N LEU A 1091 7.24 17.54 33.02
CA LEU A 1091 8.54 17.85 33.62
C LEU A 1091 8.76 17.13 34.96
N LEU A 1092 7.67 16.90 35.71
CA LEU A 1092 7.70 16.36 37.08
C LEU A 1092 7.02 14.98 37.23
N GLY A 1093 6.22 14.54 36.27
CA GLY A 1093 5.62 13.20 36.16
C GLY A 1093 4.33 12.96 36.93
N TYR A 1094 3.82 13.91 37.72
CA TYR A 1094 2.57 13.73 38.49
C TYR A 1094 1.32 14.05 37.67
N LYS A 1095 0.17 13.52 38.09
CA LYS A 1095 -1.14 13.72 37.45
C LYS A 1095 -2.15 14.36 38.39
N PHE A 1096 -3.07 15.15 37.84
CA PHE A 1096 -4.15 15.82 38.56
C PHE A 1096 -5.31 16.17 37.62
N GLU A 1097 -6.45 16.62 38.16
CA GLU A 1097 -7.60 17.05 37.36
C GLU A 1097 -7.83 18.55 37.49
N LEU A 1098 -8.29 19.18 36.40
CA LEU A 1098 -8.79 20.55 36.40
C LEU A 1098 -10.25 20.55 35.98
N ARG A 1099 -11.10 21.24 36.76
CA ARG A 1099 -12.52 21.45 36.44
C ARG A 1099 -12.79 22.92 36.18
N GLY A 1100 -13.51 23.21 35.10
CA GLY A 1100 -13.79 24.56 34.62
C GLY A 1100 -12.60 25.19 33.89
N LYS A 1101 -12.90 26.19 33.06
CA LYS A 1101 -11.93 26.84 32.18
C LYS A 1101 -10.88 27.69 32.89
N SER A 1102 -11.22 28.34 34.00
CA SER A 1102 -10.38 29.38 34.61
C SER A 1102 -9.70 28.91 35.90
N HIS A 1103 -8.37 28.95 35.93
CA HIS A 1103 -7.54 28.50 37.06
C HIS A 1103 -6.43 29.51 37.37
N ARG A 1104 -5.80 29.42 38.54
CA ARG A 1104 -4.66 30.27 38.93
C ARG A 1104 -3.38 29.45 39.04
N ILE A 1105 -2.27 30.04 38.60
CA ILE A 1105 -0.94 29.47 38.76
C ILE A 1105 0.04 30.53 39.24
N ALA A 1106 1.08 30.08 39.92
CA ALA A 1106 2.27 30.85 40.21
C ALA A 1106 3.52 30.13 39.66
N LEU A 1107 4.38 30.86 38.98
CA LEU A 1107 5.63 30.35 38.41
C LEU A 1107 6.79 31.19 38.95
N ASP A 1108 7.62 30.59 39.79
CA ASP A 1108 8.80 31.22 40.40
C ASP A 1108 10.08 30.76 39.68
N PRO A 1109 10.90 31.63 39.07
CA PRO A 1109 12.13 31.23 38.41
C PRO A 1109 13.15 30.50 39.31
N ALA A 1110 13.08 30.65 40.64
CA ALA A 1110 13.92 29.92 41.58
C ALA A 1110 13.48 28.45 41.77
N GLU A 1111 12.19 28.15 41.56
CA GLU A 1111 11.61 26.82 41.74
C GLU A 1111 11.23 26.18 40.40
N ARG A 1112 10.48 26.93 39.59
CA ARG A 1112 9.85 26.51 38.34
C ARG A 1112 9.46 27.69 37.43
N SER A 1113 10.24 27.91 36.36
CA SER A 1113 9.94 28.93 35.33
C SER A 1113 8.83 28.53 34.35
N THR A 1114 8.52 27.25 34.22
CA THR A 1114 7.59 26.74 33.20
C THR A 1114 6.91 25.44 33.61
N VAL A 1115 5.71 25.23 33.06
CA VAL A 1115 5.02 23.94 33.07
C VAL A 1115 4.77 23.49 31.63
N ILE A 1116 4.88 22.18 31.41
CA ILE A 1116 4.48 21.52 30.16
C ILE A 1116 3.55 20.39 30.56
N TRP A 1117 2.28 20.53 30.19
CA TRP A 1117 1.21 19.64 30.61
C TRP A 1117 0.64 18.90 29.42
N ARG A 1118 0.41 17.60 29.56
CA ARG A 1118 -0.41 16.82 28.64
C ARG A 1118 -1.84 16.79 29.15
N LEU A 1119 -2.78 17.24 28.34
CA LEU A 1119 -4.20 17.30 28.64
C LEU A 1119 -4.96 16.15 27.98
N ARG A 1120 -5.92 15.54 28.67
CA ARG A 1120 -6.81 14.51 28.13
C ARG A 1120 -8.25 14.71 28.63
N ALA A 1121 -9.23 14.55 27.75
CA ALA A 1121 -10.62 14.47 28.16
C ALA A 1121 -10.83 13.27 29.10
N PRO A 1122 -11.64 13.40 30.17
CA PRO A 1122 -11.93 12.29 31.07
C PRO A 1122 -12.57 11.15 30.28
N THR A 1123 -12.04 9.94 30.45
CA THR A 1123 -12.63 8.77 29.82
C THR A 1123 -14.00 8.52 30.47
N ARG A 1124 -15.11 8.75 29.76
CA ARG A 1124 -16.41 8.26 30.23
C ARG A 1124 -16.34 6.74 30.19
N ILE A 1125 -16.26 6.10 31.35
CA ILE A 1125 -16.52 4.66 31.47
C ILE A 1125 -18.01 4.49 31.11
N ALA A 1126 -18.26 3.89 29.94
CA ALA A 1126 -19.58 3.37 29.58
C ALA A 1126 -19.79 2.02 30.27
#